data_AF-Q10XN5-F1
#
_entry.id   AF-Q10XN5-F1
#
_cell.length_a   1.000
_cell.length_b   1.000
_cell.length_c   1.000
_cell.angle_alpha   90.00
_cell.angle_beta   90.00
_cell.angle_gamma   90.00
#
_symmetry.space_group_name_H-M   'P 1'
#
loop_
_entity.id
_entity.type
_entity.pdbx_description
1 polymer ?
#
loop_
_entity_poly.entity_id
_entity_poly.type
_entity_poly.pdbx_seq_one_letter_code
_entity_poly.pdbx_strand_id
1 'polypeptide(L)'
;MKLNTKSIVIIDASVENYQQLLKGVVTGVKPFLLGGDTDGIQQIGDILQKNPETDTLHIISHGSPGCLYLGNSQLSLDTLKGYESQLQQWQLDNLLLYGCNVAAGDGGEEFIDKLHRLTGAEIAASKSLTGAAVKGGNWELEVRTGKSKLSLALQVETMASYSDTLNLQFEWAKQIGASSSGDVSSITTDSNGNVLVGGLFQGNIDIDGDGNNDLTSNNDWDIYAAKLDSNGNLVWAKQIGGSIDDYVNSITTDSSGNVLVGGSFRSNIDIDGDGNNDFTSNGFGDGGDGYVAKFDSNGNLVWAKQIGGSYWDNANSIATDSSGNVLVGGSFESYIDIDGDGSIDLIPDGFGDGYVAKFDSNGNLVWAKQIGGSNWDSPYSITTDSSGNVYSITTDSSGNVLVGGSFRSNIDIDGDWNNDLTSNGDLDGYVAKFDSNGNLVWAKQLGGSNWDNVNSITTDSSGNVLVGGYFDGNIDIDDDGNNDFTSNGFTDGYVAKFDSNGNLVWAKQIGGSSDDYANSIATDSSGNVFVGGIFSANIDIDGDRNNDLTSNGFTDGYVAKFDSNGNLVWAKQIGGSSLDYANSITTDSSDNVFVGGSFYGNIDIDGDGNNDFTSNGFGDGFVIKLSEQTSSPQTSPPPTDTEPTRFDFNADGVADIFWRHPNGANRIWLMNDEGTRDSTVDPGKFGKAWDVAGVADFNTDGVADIFWRHPNGANRIWLMNDEGTRDSTVNPGKFGKAWDVAGVADFNTDGVADIFWHHPNGANRIWLMNDEGTRDSTVNPGKFGKAWDVAGVADFNTDGVADIFWHHPNGANRIWLMNDEGTRDSTVSPGKFGKAWDVAGVADFNTDGVADIFWRHPNGANRIWLMNDEGTRDSRLNPGSFRSAWDVAGVADFNTDGVADIFWHHPNGANRIWLMNDEGTKDSGLNPARFSSTWDVVGM
;
A
#
# COMPACT_ATOMS: atom_id res chain seq x y z
N MET A 1 34.12 19.05 -20.64
CA MET A 1 34.26 20.13 -19.63
C MET A 1 34.94 19.53 -18.41
N LYS A 2 35.91 20.20 -17.78
CA LYS A 2 36.46 19.75 -16.49
C LYS A 2 35.40 20.03 -15.41
N LEU A 3 34.82 18.99 -14.82
CA LEU A 3 33.89 19.13 -13.69
C LEU A 3 34.66 19.65 -12.47
N ASN A 4 34.03 20.55 -11.71
CA ASN A 4 34.51 21.06 -10.43
C ASN A 4 34.72 19.88 -9.47
N THR A 5 35.92 19.75 -8.89
CA THR A 5 36.32 18.59 -8.08
C THR A 5 36.00 18.77 -6.59
N LYS A 6 34.86 19.38 -6.23
CA LYS A 6 34.54 19.84 -4.85
C LYS A 6 33.08 19.57 -4.42
N SER A 7 32.47 18.52 -4.95
CA SER A 7 31.08 18.17 -4.64
C SER A 7 30.99 16.93 -3.76
N ILE A 8 30.08 16.97 -2.80
CA ILE A 8 29.70 15.85 -1.93
C ILE A 8 28.23 15.51 -2.16
N VAL A 9 27.90 14.22 -2.13
CA VAL A 9 26.52 13.75 -1.98
C VAL A 9 26.38 12.97 -0.70
N ILE A 10 25.34 13.28 0.05
CA ILE A 10 24.95 12.63 1.27
C ILE A 10 23.60 11.99 0.99
N ILE A 11 23.52 10.68 1.25
CA ILE A 11 22.31 9.89 1.06
C ILE A 11 21.89 9.39 2.44
N ASP A 12 20.61 9.57 2.75
CA ASP A 12 20.03 9.04 3.97
C ASP A 12 19.85 7.53 3.88
N ALA A 13 20.11 6.80 4.99
CA ALA A 13 19.95 5.35 5.01
C ALA A 13 18.47 4.91 5.09
N SER A 14 17.56 5.80 5.49
CA SER A 14 16.11 5.54 5.49
C SER A 14 15.51 5.47 4.09
N VAL A 15 16.15 6.10 3.09
CA VAL A 15 15.69 6.10 1.70
C VAL A 15 15.71 4.69 1.11
N GLU A 16 14.60 4.28 0.51
CA GLU A 16 14.47 2.97 -0.12
C GLU A 16 15.58 2.76 -1.16
N ASN A 17 16.17 1.56 -1.21
CA ASN A 17 17.20 1.25 -2.21
C ASN A 17 18.37 2.27 -2.28
N TYR A 18 18.72 2.95 -1.17
CA TYR A 18 19.83 3.90 -1.12
C TYR A 18 21.17 3.31 -1.64
N GLN A 19 21.35 1.99 -1.59
CA GLN A 19 22.53 1.32 -2.13
C GLN A 19 22.65 1.45 -3.65
N GLN A 20 21.53 1.53 -4.39
CA GLN A 20 21.52 1.83 -5.82
C GLN A 20 21.99 3.27 -6.06
N LEU A 21 21.45 4.22 -5.30
CA LEU A 21 21.82 5.63 -5.39
C LEU A 21 23.32 5.82 -5.08
N LEU A 22 23.86 5.16 -4.05
CA LEU A 22 25.28 5.16 -3.73
C LEU A 22 26.16 4.63 -4.87
N LYS A 23 25.75 3.54 -5.53
CA LYS A 23 26.49 2.98 -6.68
C LYS A 23 26.44 3.91 -7.90
N GLY A 24 25.36 4.67 -8.02
CA GLY A 24 25.08 5.58 -9.12
C GLY A 24 25.69 6.96 -9.01
N VAL A 25 26.47 7.25 -7.97
CA VAL A 25 27.08 8.57 -7.80
C VAL A 25 28.06 8.89 -8.95
N VAL A 26 27.98 10.10 -9.50
CA VAL A 26 28.80 10.55 -10.64
C VAL A 26 30.27 10.56 -10.25
N THR A 27 31.13 10.10 -11.17
CA THR A 27 32.59 10.12 -10.97
C THR A 27 33.08 11.54 -10.68
N GLY A 28 33.65 11.75 -9.49
CA GLY A 28 34.16 13.04 -9.02
C GLY A 28 33.35 13.69 -7.90
N VAL A 29 32.14 13.19 -7.62
CA VAL A 29 31.37 13.50 -6.42
C VAL A 29 31.72 12.48 -5.34
N LYS A 30 31.96 12.92 -4.10
CA LYS A 30 32.26 12.01 -2.97
C LYS A 30 30.94 11.61 -2.27
N PRO A 31 30.57 10.32 -2.23
CA PRO A 31 29.40 9.85 -1.50
C PRO A 31 29.67 9.68 -0.01
N PHE A 32 28.69 10.01 0.82
CA PHE A 32 28.59 9.63 2.22
C PHE A 32 27.16 9.13 2.50
N LEU A 33 27.05 8.24 3.48
CA LEU A 33 25.79 7.71 3.97
C LEU A 33 25.56 8.31 5.36
N LEU A 34 24.35 8.78 5.64
CA LEU A 34 23.94 9.11 7.02
C LEU A 34 23.54 7.85 7.76
N GLY A 35 24.06 7.71 8.98
CA GLY A 35 23.58 6.73 9.95
C GLY A 35 22.16 7.06 10.40
N GLY A 36 21.47 6.02 10.84
CA GLY A 36 20.02 5.95 11.00
C GLY A 36 19.40 6.68 12.19
N ASP A 37 19.68 6.47 13.48
CA ASP A 37 20.80 6.11 14.36
C ASP A 37 21.72 7.26 14.83
N THR A 38 21.82 8.37 14.09
CA THR A 38 22.58 9.54 14.56
C THR A 38 22.06 10.86 13.97
N ASP A 39 22.17 11.98 14.70
CA ASP A 39 21.68 13.30 14.24
C ASP A 39 22.29 13.66 12.87
N GLY A 40 21.44 13.69 11.84
CA GLY A 40 21.87 13.88 10.47
C GLY A 40 22.52 15.23 10.23
N ILE A 41 22.06 16.30 10.90
CA ILE A 41 22.62 17.65 10.77
C ILE A 41 24.04 17.69 11.36
N GLN A 42 24.27 17.04 12.50
CA GLN A 42 25.58 16.90 13.12
C GLN A 42 26.52 16.05 12.26
N GLN A 43 26.04 14.91 11.76
CA GLN A 43 26.81 14.06 10.84
C GLN A 43 27.25 14.82 9.58
N ILE A 44 26.33 15.57 8.94
CA ILE A 44 26.65 16.42 7.79
C ILE A 44 27.71 17.46 8.17
N GLY A 45 27.56 18.13 9.32
CA GLY A 45 28.55 19.08 9.83
C GLY A 45 29.93 18.48 9.99
N ASP A 46 30.04 17.28 10.57
CA ASP A 46 31.28 16.55 10.75
C ASP A 46 31.91 16.13 9.41
N ILE A 47 31.09 15.71 8.44
CA ILE A 47 31.54 15.37 7.08
C ILE A 47 32.13 16.60 6.40
N LEU A 48 31.46 17.76 6.49
CA LEU A 48 31.93 19.02 5.90
C LEU A 48 33.20 19.52 6.57
N GLN A 49 33.33 19.42 7.90
CA GLN A 49 34.57 19.77 8.59
C GLN A 49 35.77 18.90 8.16
N LYS A 50 35.54 17.62 7.87
CA LYS A 50 36.56 16.69 7.34
C LYS A 50 36.87 16.91 5.85
N ASN A 51 35.99 17.62 5.12
CA ASN A 51 36.13 17.93 3.70
C ASN A 51 35.95 19.45 3.44
N PRO A 52 36.81 20.31 4.01
CA PRO A 52 36.65 21.78 3.98
C PRO A 52 36.80 22.39 2.58
N GLU A 53 37.20 21.60 1.58
CA GLU A 53 37.28 22.04 0.19
C GLU A 53 35.92 22.04 -0.53
N THR A 54 34.89 21.45 0.07
CA THR A 54 33.54 21.26 -0.50
C THR A 54 32.87 22.60 -0.75
N ASP A 55 32.37 22.81 -1.96
CA ASP A 55 31.58 23.99 -2.33
C ASP A 55 30.13 23.65 -2.65
N THR A 56 29.84 22.39 -2.97
CA THR A 56 28.52 21.91 -3.37
C THR A 56 28.15 20.67 -2.57
N LEU A 57 27.04 20.74 -1.85
CA LEU A 57 26.46 19.62 -1.12
C LEU A 57 25.13 19.19 -1.75
N HIS A 58 25.00 17.90 -2.01
CA HIS A 58 23.73 17.26 -2.37
C HIS A 58 23.25 16.43 -1.18
N ILE A 59 21.98 16.56 -0.83
CA ILE A 59 21.32 15.77 0.23
C ILE A 59 20.15 15.03 -0.42
N ILE A 60 20.15 13.70 -0.31
CA ILE A 60 19.06 12.83 -0.76
C ILE A 60 18.45 12.17 0.46
N SER A 61 17.17 12.45 0.70
CA SER A 61 16.44 11.96 1.88
C SER A 61 14.94 11.93 1.59
N HIS A 62 14.16 11.34 2.50
CA HIS A 62 12.73 11.65 2.51
C HIS A 62 12.50 13.15 2.79
N GLY A 63 11.33 13.66 2.41
CA GLY A 63 10.93 15.03 2.68
C GLY A 63 9.42 15.23 2.60
N SER A 64 8.98 16.36 3.14
CA SER A 64 7.63 16.90 3.04
C SER A 64 7.73 18.43 2.91
N PRO A 65 6.66 19.17 2.56
CA PRO A 65 6.70 20.63 2.43
C PRO A 65 7.36 21.33 3.64
N GLY A 66 8.55 21.91 3.43
CA GLY A 66 9.29 22.61 4.48
C GLY A 66 10.09 21.73 5.46
N CYS A 67 10.26 20.44 5.18
CA CYS A 67 10.97 19.50 6.05
C CYS A 67 11.86 18.50 5.28
N LEU A 68 13.03 18.20 5.84
CA LEU A 68 13.88 17.07 5.46
C LEU A 68 14.08 16.14 6.66
N TYR A 69 13.95 14.84 6.42
CA TYR A 69 14.25 13.79 7.40
C TYR A 69 15.70 13.33 7.20
N LEU A 70 16.58 13.53 8.18
CA LEU A 70 18.03 13.34 8.05
C LEU A 70 18.59 12.53 9.23
N GLY A 71 18.94 11.28 8.98
CA GLY A 71 19.19 10.29 10.00
C GLY A 71 18.00 10.22 10.93
N ASN A 72 18.25 10.46 12.21
CA ASN A 72 17.26 10.43 13.26
C ASN A 72 16.76 11.84 13.65
N SER A 73 17.01 12.86 12.82
CA SER A 73 16.60 14.24 13.08
C SER A 73 15.90 14.88 11.90
N GLN A 74 15.12 15.93 12.19
CA GLN A 74 14.38 16.68 11.18
C GLN A 74 14.96 18.08 11.03
N LEU A 75 15.20 18.50 9.78
CA LEU A 75 15.52 19.88 9.43
C LEU A 75 14.26 20.53 8.84
N SER A 76 13.51 21.26 9.67
CA SER A 76 12.23 21.88 9.34
C SER A 76 12.18 23.36 9.76
N LEU A 77 11.10 24.06 9.41
CA LEU A 77 10.87 25.44 9.85
C LEU A 77 10.98 25.63 11.38
N ASP A 78 10.56 24.63 12.14
CA ASP A 78 10.55 24.67 13.61
C ASP A 78 11.91 24.35 14.21
N THR A 79 12.66 23.42 13.60
CA THR A 79 13.98 23.00 14.10
C THR A 79 15.13 23.89 13.63
N LEU A 80 14.95 24.68 12.55
CA LEU A 80 15.98 25.56 11.96
C LEU A 80 16.70 26.44 12.98
N LYS A 81 15.97 26.97 13.96
CA LYS A 81 16.53 27.85 15.00
C LYS A 81 17.45 27.09 15.97
N GLY A 82 17.14 25.82 16.26
CA GLY A 82 17.97 24.96 17.09
C GLY A 82 19.32 24.68 16.43
N TYR A 83 19.31 24.48 15.11
CA TYR A 83 20.51 24.15 14.32
C TYR A 83 21.28 25.37 13.78
N GLU A 84 20.87 26.61 14.09
CA GLU A 84 21.44 27.84 13.53
C GLU A 84 22.98 27.87 13.57
N SER A 85 23.57 27.50 14.72
CA SER A 85 25.03 27.55 14.92
C SER A 85 25.79 26.49 14.10
N GLN A 86 25.18 25.34 13.83
CA GLN A 86 25.78 24.28 12.99
C GLN A 86 25.63 24.63 11.51
N LEU A 87 24.45 25.05 11.08
CA LEU A 87 24.16 25.40 9.68
C LEU A 87 25.02 26.58 9.19
N GLN A 88 25.28 27.59 10.04
CA GLN A 88 26.18 28.70 9.73
C GLN A 88 27.64 28.27 9.50
N GLN A 89 28.03 27.06 9.95
CA GLN A 89 29.39 26.54 9.78
C GLN A 89 29.58 25.74 8.48
N TRP A 90 28.52 25.38 7.77
CA TRP A 90 28.60 24.50 6.60
C TRP A 90 29.41 25.11 5.44
N GLN A 91 29.56 26.45 5.36
CA GLN A 91 30.44 27.17 4.41
C GLN A 91 30.34 26.66 2.95
N LEU A 92 29.12 26.50 2.45
CA LEU A 92 28.83 26.01 1.10
C LEU A 92 28.51 27.16 0.15
N ASP A 93 28.89 27.01 -1.13
CA ASP A 93 28.40 27.88 -2.20
C ASP A 93 27.03 27.40 -2.70
N ASN A 94 26.80 26.08 -2.76
CA ASN A 94 25.57 25.48 -3.27
C ASN A 94 25.06 24.33 -2.37
N LEU A 95 23.74 24.28 -2.17
CA LEU A 95 23.03 23.22 -1.44
C LEU A 95 21.87 22.69 -2.30
N LEU A 96 21.88 21.40 -2.62
CA LEU A 96 20.87 20.75 -3.45
C LEU A 96 20.10 19.72 -2.61
N LEU A 97 18.79 19.87 -2.53
CA LEU A 97 17.93 19.11 -1.62
C LEU A 97 16.96 18.25 -2.45
N TYR A 98 17.18 16.93 -2.42
CA TYR A 98 16.37 15.92 -3.10
C TYR A 98 15.47 15.23 -2.07
N GLY A 99 14.48 15.96 -1.55
CA GLY A 99 13.46 15.43 -0.64
C GLY A 99 12.08 15.70 -1.21
N CYS A 100 11.20 14.70 -1.23
CA CYS A 100 9.89 14.84 -1.85
C CYS A 100 9.16 16.10 -1.36
N ASN A 101 8.71 16.94 -2.30
CA ASN A 101 7.93 18.14 -2.02
C ASN A 101 8.56 19.15 -1.03
N VAL A 102 9.85 19.08 -0.72
CA VAL A 102 10.47 19.90 0.33
C VAL A 102 10.29 21.40 0.14
N ALA A 103 10.22 21.87 -1.11
CA ALA A 103 10.01 23.27 -1.46
C ALA A 103 8.59 23.56 -1.96
N ALA A 104 7.64 22.65 -1.72
CA ALA A 104 6.23 22.82 -2.09
C ALA A 104 5.50 23.76 -1.13
N GLY A 105 4.50 24.47 -1.67
CA GLY A 105 3.67 25.39 -0.91
C GLY A 105 4.40 26.59 -0.29
N ASP A 106 3.64 27.39 0.45
CA ASP A 106 4.16 28.58 1.14
C ASP A 106 5.18 28.20 2.23
N GLY A 107 4.95 27.07 2.94
CA GLY A 107 5.84 26.53 3.96
C GLY A 107 7.20 26.10 3.41
N GLY A 108 7.21 25.34 2.31
CA GLY A 108 8.45 24.95 1.63
C GLY A 108 9.23 26.15 1.09
N GLU A 109 8.54 27.13 0.47
CA GLU A 109 9.20 28.36 0.01
C GLU A 109 9.82 29.17 1.16
N GLU A 110 9.13 29.27 2.31
CA GLU A 110 9.67 29.93 3.50
C GLU A 110 10.87 29.18 4.10
N PHE A 111 10.81 27.84 4.14
CA PHE A 111 11.90 26.99 4.60
C PHE A 111 13.17 27.22 3.80
N ILE A 112 13.06 27.21 2.47
CA ILE A 112 14.19 27.43 1.56
C ILE A 112 14.77 28.84 1.72
N ASP A 113 13.93 29.88 1.87
CA ASP A 113 14.40 31.27 2.08
C ASP A 113 15.14 31.44 3.42
N LYS A 114 14.63 30.85 4.51
CA LYS A 114 15.28 30.88 5.82
C LYS A 114 16.60 30.09 5.82
N LEU A 115 16.60 28.87 5.26
CA LEU A 115 17.80 28.04 5.17
C LEU A 115 18.89 28.70 4.31
N HIS A 116 18.50 29.37 3.22
CA HIS A 116 19.40 30.16 2.38
C HIS A 116 20.07 31.29 3.18
N ARG A 117 19.30 32.04 3.98
CA ARG A 117 19.85 33.14 4.80
C ARG A 117 20.79 32.66 5.90
N LEU A 118 20.52 31.48 6.47
CA LEU A 118 21.31 30.89 7.54
C LEU A 118 22.64 30.34 7.04
N THR A 119 22.61 29.58 5.95
CA THR A 119 23.80 28.92 5.39
C THR A 119 24.61 29.83 4.48
N GLY A 120 23.96 30.81 3.83
CA GLY A 120 24.54 31.65 2.79
C GLY A 120 24.68 30.97 1.42
N ALA A 121 24.31 29.70 1.29
CA ALA A 121 24.44 28.91 0.06
C ALA A 121 23.32 29.20 -0.95
N GLU A 122 23.60 29.15 -2.26
CA GLU A 122 22.53 29.06 -3.27
C GLU A 122 21.83 27.69 -3.13
N ILE A 123 20.50 27.69 -2.94
CA ILE A 123 19.72 26.46 -2.71
C ILE A 123 18.96 26.10 -3.98
N ALA A 124 18.96 24.81 -4.33
CA ALA A 124 18.01 24.22 -5.27
C ALA A 124 17.30 23.04 -4.60
N ALA A 125 15.98 22.99 -4.70
CA ALA A 125 15.16 22.03 -3.98
C ALA A 125 13.95 21.58 -4.80
N SER A 126 13.51 20.35 -4.57
CA SER A 126 12.35 19.74 -5.21
C SER A 126 11.04 20.35 -4.72
N LYS A 127 10.19 20.77 -5.65
CA LYS A 127 8.80 21.21 -5.42
C LYS A 127 7.79 20.08 -5.65
N SER A 128 8.23 19.01 -6.28
CA SER A 128 7.41 17.86 -6.62
C SER A 128 7.94 16.58 -5.97
N LEU A 129 7.22 15.48 -6.19
CA LEU A 129 7.61 14.14 -5.81
C LEU A 129 8.98 13.82 -6.42
N THR A 130 9.93 13.39 -5.60
CA THR A 130 11.31 13.09 -6.02
C THR A 130 11.53 11.58 -6.16
N GLY A 131 12.16 11.11 -7.24
CA GLY A 131 12.45 9.70 -7.46
C GLY A 131 11.89 9.15 -8.78
N ALA A 132 11.30 7.97 -8.74
CA ALA A 132 10.86 7.19 -9.90
C ALA A 132 9.80 7.92 -10.73
N ALA A 133 10.07 8.10 -12.03
CA ALA A 133 9.15 8.70 -12.99
C ALA A 133 7.82 7.95 -13.09
N VAL A 134 7.88 6.61 -13.09
CA VAL A 134 6.70 5.74 -13.15
C VAL A 134 5.77 5.87 -11.94
N LYS A 135 6.26 6.42 -10.83
CA LYS A 135 5.48 6.70 -9.62
C LYS A 135 5.08 8.19 -9.53
N GLY A 136 5.18 8.94 -10.64
CA GLY A 136 4.91 10.38 -10.70
C GLY A 136 6.03 11.27 -10.13
N GLY A 137 7.17 10.68 -9.77
CA GLY A 137 8.34 11.39 -9.25
C GLY A 137 9.24 11.93 -10.35
N ASN A 138 10.17 12.82 -10.02
CA ASN A 138 11.26 13.19 -10.91
C ASN A 138 12.50 13.55 -10.10
N TRP A 139 13.60 13.92 -10.76
CA TRP A 139 14.83 14.37 -10.05
C TRP A 139 15.10 15.86 -10.28
N GLU A 140 14.05 16.61 -10.62
CA GLU A 140 14.13 18.05 -10.84
C GLU A 140 14.19 18.82 -9.52
N LEU A 141 14.88 19.97 -9.57
CA LEU A 141 14.99 20.91 -8.47
C LEU A 141 14.47 22.25 -8.98
N GLU A 142 13.16 22.42 -8.86
CA GLU A 142 12.36 23.46 -9.48
C GLU A 142 12.44 24.78 -8.72
N VAL A 143 12.61 24.74 -7.40
CA VAL A 143 12.80 25.93 -6.57
C VAL A 143 14.28 26.24 -6.46
N ARG A 144 14.65 27.50 -6.73
CA ARG A 144 16.05 27.95 -6.69
C ARG A 144 16.18 29.37 -6.15
N THR A 145 17.17 29.59 -5.28
CA THR A 145 17.54 30.94 -4.82
C THR A 145 18.59 31.61 -5.72
N GLY A 146 19.30 30.83 -6.56
CA GLY A 146 20.38 31.28 -7.46
C GLY A 146 20.15 31.00 -8.96
N LYS A 147 21.03 31.54 -9.82
CA LYS A 147 20.96 31.39 -11.30
C LYS A 147 21.99 30.42 -11.89
N SER A 148 22.80 29.78 -11.04
CA SER A 148 23.90 28.91 -11.44
C SER A 148 23.40 27.60 -12.07
N LYS A 149 24.15 27.04 -13.03
CA LYS A 149 23.83 25.76 -13.66
C LYS A 149 24.20 24.62 -12.70
N LEU A 150 23.21 23.85 -12.27
CA LEU A 150 23.40 22.71 -11.37
C LEU A 150 24.11 21.55 -12.08
N SER A 151 24.98 20.85 -11.35
CA SER A 151 25.57 19.57 -11.77
C SER A 151 24.96 18.49 -10.88
N LEU A 152 24.35 17.44 -11.44
CA LEU A 152 23.69 16.39 -10.66
C LEU A 152 24.72 15.49 -9.96
N ALA A 153 24.36 14.97 -8.79
CA ALA A 153 25.20 14.04 -8.03
C ALA A 153 25.09 12.58 -8.49
N LEU A 154 24.00 12.22 -9.17
CA LEU A 154 23.72 10.87 -9.64
C LEU A 154 23.84 10.77 -11.16
N GLN A 155 24.26 9.60 -11.63
CA GLN A 155 24.27 9.23 -13.02
C GLN A 155 22.83 9.22 -13.56
N VAL A 156 22.66 9.63 -14.81
CA VAL A 156 21.33 9.72 -15.44
C VAL A 156 20.65 8.36 -15.46
N GLU A 157 21.43 7.32 -15.71
CA GLU A 157 20.99 5.92 -15.71
C GLU A 157 20.52 5.48 -14.31
N THR A 158 21.14 5.98 -13.23
CA THR A 158 20.71 5.67 -11.86
C THR A 158 19.41 6.37 -11.52
N MET A 159 19.27 7.65 -11.86
CA MET A 159 18.02 8.38 -11.64
C MET A 159 16.86 7.77 -12.46
N ALA A 160 17.13 7.32 -13.68
CA ALA A 160 16.15 6.68 -14.55
C ALA A 160 15.76 5.26 -14.09
N SER A 161 16.70 4.49 -13.56
CA SER A 161 16.46 3.11 -13.08
C SER A 161 16.05 3.00 -11.62
N TYR A 162 16.01 4.11 -10.88
CA TYR A 162 15.60 4.10 -9.48
C TYR A 162 14.09 3.85 -9.39
N SER A 163 13.69 2.79 -8.70
CA SER A 163 12.32 2.28 -8.69
C SER A 163 11.40 2.95 -7.66
N ASP A 164 11.94 3.75 -6.75
CA ASP A 164 11.20 4.26 -5.58
C ASP A 164 11.04 5.77 -5.62
N THR A 165 10.14 6.29 -4.80
CA THR A 165 9.99 7.72 -4.57
C THR A 165 10.46 8.04 -3.17
N LEU A 166 11.05 9.19 -2.96
CA LEU A 166 11.52 9.63 -1.65
C LEU A 166 10.35 10.10 -0.75
N ASN A 167 9.12 9.62 -0.99
CA ASN A 167 7.91 10.03 -0.26
C ASN A 167 7.37 8.87 0.55
N LEU A 168 7.00 9.15 1.80
CA LEU A 168 6.16 8.26 2.57
C LEU A 168 4.70 8.63 2.26
N GLN A 169 3.92 7.71 1.66
CA GLN A 169 2.58 8.04 1.18
C GLN A 169 1.53 7.89 2.28
N PHE A 170 0.87 9.00 2.59
CA PHE A 170 -0.39 9.01 3.30
C PHE A 170 -1.52 8.77 2.29
N GLU A 171 -2.27 7.68 2.40
CA GLU A 171 -3.33 7.40 1.43
C GLU A 171 -4.61 8.15 1.79
N TRP A 172 -5.07 7.96 3.03
CA TRP A 172 -6.24 8.65 3.56
C TRP A 172 -6.22 8.59 5.09
N ALA A 173 -6.93 9.53 5.72
CA ALA A 173 -7.40 9.39 7.09
C ALA A 173 -8.88 9.72 7.18
N LYS A 174 -9.52 9.14 8.20
CA LYS A 174 -10.92 9.34 8.54
C LYS A 174 -11.03 9.74 10.00
N GLN A 175 -11.79 10.80 10.25
CA GLN A 175 -12.28 11.12 11.58
C GLN A 175 -13.51 10.26 11.87
N ILE A 176 -13.48 9.53 12.98
CA ILE A 176 -14.66 8.87 13.54
C ILE A 176 -15.24 9.82 14.59
N GLY A 177 -16.15 10.67 14.12
CA GLY A 177 -16.61 11.85 14.84
C GLY A 177 -17.80 11.56 15.75
N ALA A 178 -17.62 11.74 17.06
CA ALA A 178 -18.71 11.61 18.02
C ALA A 178 -19.19 12.99 18.51
N SER A 179 -20.51 13.15 18.60
CA SER A 179 -21.13 14.40 19.07
C SER A 179 -20.87 14.71 20.55
N SER A 180 -20.50 13.71 21.37
CA SER A 180 -20.07 13.90 22.77
C SER A 180 -18.61 13.49 22.95
N SER A 181 -18.31 12.20 22.77
CA SER A 181 -16.95 11.68 22.84
C SER A 181 -16.90 10.30 22.18
N GLY A 182 -15.79 9.97 21.54
CA GLY A 182 -15.56 8.66 20.96
C GLY A 182 -14.08 8.37 20.80
N ASP A 183 -13.75 7.10 20.55
CA ASP A 183 -12.40 6.65 20.28
C ASP A 183 -12.38 5.53 19.23
N VAL A 184 -11.18 5.13 18.82
CA VAL A 184 -10.90 3.84 18.19
C VAL A 184 -10.01 3.06 19.14
N SER A 185 -10.52 1.97 19.70
CA SER A 185 -9.79 1.14 20.66
C SER A 185 -9.04 0.00 19.97
N SER A 186 -9.59 -0.56 18.88
CA SER A 186 -9.00 -1.71 18.18
C SER A 186 -9.31 -1.67 16.67
N ILE A 187 -8.33 -2.02 15.85
CA ILE A 187 -8.50 -2.18 14.40
C ILE A 187 -7.91 -3.49 13.90
N THR A 188 -8.47 -4.01 12.81
CA THR A 188 -7.89 -5.13 12.06
C THR A 188 -8.23 -5.00 10.57
N THR A 189 -7.69 -5.89 9.75
CA THR A 189 -8.00 -5.96 8.31
C THR A 189 -8.58 -7.33 7.96
N ASP A 190 -9.33 -7.39 6.87
CA ASP A 190 -9.68 -8.68 6.24
C ASP A 190 -8.80 -8.95 5.00
N SER A 191 -8.93 -10.15 4.44
CA SER A 191 -8.14 -10.59 3.28
C SER A 191 -8.40 -9.78 2.00
N ASN A 192 -9.43 -8.92 1.97
CA ASN A 192 -9.73 -8.05 0.84
C ASN A 192 -9.22 -6.61 1.08
N GLY A 193 -8.50 -6.36 2.18
CA GLY A 193 -8.02 -5.02 2.55
C GLY A 193 -9.08 -4.11 3.14
N ASN A 194 -10.25 -4.65 3.53
CA ASN A 194 -11.24 -3.87 4.28
C ASN A 194 -10.75 -3.69 5.71
N VAL A 195 -11.08 -2.55 6.33
CA VAL A 195 -10.70 -2.23 7.70
C VAL A 195 -11.87 -2.48 8.64
N LEU A 196 -11.64 -3.24 9.71
CA LEU A 196 -12.60 -3.41 10.79
C LEU A 196 -12.18 -2.56 11.97
N VAL A 197 -13.12 -1.83 12.53
CA VAL A 197 -12.88 -0.85 13.58
C VAL A 197 -13.83 -1.11 14.74
N GLY A 198 -13.29 -1.17 15.94
CA GLY A 198 -14.02 -1.24 17.20
C GLY A 198 -13.63 -0.09 18.12
N GLY A 199 -14.61 0.59 18.68
CA GLY A 199 -14.39 1.66 19.65
C GLY A 199 -15.60 1.98 20.49
N LEU A 200 -15.43 2.95 21.38
CA LEU A 200 -16.44 3.47 22.28
C LEU A 200 -16.96 4.80 21.78
N PHE A 201 -18.24 5.07 22.03
CA PHE A 201 -18.83 6.36 21.73
C PHE A 201 -19.98 6.73 22.66
N GLN A 202 -20.17 8.03 22.81
CA GLN A 202 -21.32 8.62 23.47
C GLN A 202 -22.00 9.64 22.55
N GLY A 203 -23.33 9.58 22.50
CA GLY A 203 -24.15 10.43 21.63
C GLY A 203 -24.27 9.83 20.24
N ASN A 204 -24.35 10.67 19.21
CA ASN A 204 -24.29 10.23 17.82
C ASN A 204 -22.85 10.13 17.32
N ILE A 205 -22.56 9.17 16.45
CA ILE A 205 -21.26 8.95 15.81
C ILE A 205 -21.40 8.92 14.28
N ASP A 206 -20.44 9.53 13.60
CA ASP A 206 -20.19 9.50 12.16
C ASP A 206 -18.88 8.73 11.93
N ILE A 207 -18.93 7.59 11.25
CA ILE A 207 -17.84 6.62 11.19
C ILE A 207 -16.97 6.81 9.94
N ASP A 208 -17.52 7.30 8.84
CA ASP A 208 -16.77 7.51 7.58
C ASP A 208 -16.52 8.99 7.22
N GLY A 209 -16.98 9.90 8.08
CA GLY A 209 -16.74 11.34 7.99
C GLY A 209 -17.55 12.01 6.88
N ASP A 210 -18.66 11.41 6.45
CA ASP A 210 -19.53 11.97 5.40
C ASP A 210 -20.47 13.09 5.91
N GLY A 211 -20.48 13.32 7.23
CA GLY A 211 -21.30 14.30 7.93
C GLY A 211 -22.67 13.79 8.37
N ASN A 212 -22.98 12.51 8.16
CA ASN A 212 -24.18 11.85 8.64
C ASN A 212 -23.89 11.02 9.90
N ASN A 213 -24.84 11.02 10.83
CA ASN A 213 -24.73 10.15 12.00
C ASN A 213 -25.15 8.73 11.61
N ASP A 214 -24.24 7.76 11.75
CA ASP A 214 -24.47 6.35 11.47
C ASP A 214 -25.16 5.64 12.63
N LEU A 215 -24.73 5.91 13.86
CA LEU A 215 -25.24 5.29 15.09
C LEU A 215 -25.52 6.32 16.18
N THR A 216 -26.29 5.92 17.20
CA THR A 216 -26.61 6.71 18.39
C THR A 216 -26.49 5.82 19.63
N SER A 217 -25.77 6.29 20.66
CA SER A 217 -25.63 5.58 21.92
C SER A 217 -26.87 5.68 22.82
N ASN A 218 -27.04 4.71 23.71
CA ASN A 218 -28.15 4.54 24.64
C ASN A 218 -27.88 5.27 25.98
N ASN A 219 -27.58 6.56 25.90
CA ASN A 219 -27.28 7.54 26.97
C ASN A 219 -25.84 7.53 27.51
N ASP A 220 -25.29 6.37 27.86
CA ASP A 220 -23.92 6.22 28.35
C ASP A 220 -22.97 5.78 27.21
N TRP A 221 -21.76 5.31 27.55
CA TRP A 221 -20.79 4.83 26.58
C TRP A 221 -21.20 3.47 26.03
N ASP A 222 -21.43 3.41 24.72
CA ASP A 222 -21.67 2.16 24.00
C ASP A 222 -20.51 1.85 23.06
N ILE A 223 -20.51 0.63 22.56
CA ILE A 223 -19.53 0.13 21.60
C ILE A 223 -20.08 0.33 20.19
N TYR A 224 -19.21 0.66 19.25
CA TYR A 224 -19.47 0.45 17.83
C TYR A 224 -18.49 -0.58 17.25
N ALA A 225 -19.00 -1.40 16.34
CA ALA A 225 -18.21 -2.23 15.44
C ALA A 225 -18.57 -1.86 14.01
N ALA A 226 -17.57 -1.54 13.19
CA ALA A 226 -17.77 -1.09 11.82
C ALA A 226 -16.82 -1.77 10.84
N LYS A 227 -17.28 -1.90 9.60
CA LYS A 227 -16.48 -2.33 8.46
C LYS A 227 -16.39 -1.19 7.46
N LEU A 228 -15.17 -0.77 7.17
CA LEU A 228 -14.83 0.16 6.10
C LEU A 228 -14.22 -0.60 4.92
N ASP A 229 -14.49 -0.18 3.70
CA ASP A 229 -13.77 -0.70 2.53
C ASP A 229 -12.30 -0.22 2.50
N SER A 230 -11.52 -0.71 1.55
CA SER A 230 -10.09 -0.34 1.40
C SER A 230 -9.84 1.15 1.16
N ASN A 231 -10.88 1.90 0.77
CA ASN A 231 -10.87 3.34 0.53
C ASN A 231 -11.42 4.14 1.73
N GLY A 232 -11.79 3.46 2.82
CA GLY A 232 -12.33 4.07 4.03
C GLY A 232 -13.82 4.43 3.96
N ASN A 233 -14.60 3.88 3.02
CA ASN A 233 -16.05 4.09 2.97
C ASN A 233 -16.80 3.09 3.86
N LEU A 234 -17.87 3.51 4.52
CA LEU A 234 -18.64 2.62 5.39
C LEU A 234 -19.38 1.52 4.60
N VAL A 235 -19.11 0.25 4.95
CA VAL A 235 -19.82 -0.92 4.43
C VAL A 235 -21.00 -1.26 5.35
N TRP A 236 -20.74 -1.37 6.65
CA TRP A 236 -21.77 -1.52 7.69
C TRP A 236 -21.23 -1.09 9.05
N ALA A 237 -22.14 -0.70 9.95
CA ALA A 237 -21.86 -0.41 11.35
C ALA A 237 -22.91 -1.04 12.27
N LYS A 238 -22.48 -1.37 13.49
CA LYS A 238 -23.30 -1.93 14.56
C LYS A 238 -23.03 -1.20 15.86
N GLN A 239 -24.09 -0.76 16.52
CA GLN A 239 -24.04 -0.39 17.92
C GLN A 239 -24.14 -1.70 18.73
N ILE A 240 -23.22 -1.89 19.65
CA ILE A 240 -23.22 -2.98 20.63
C ILE A 240 -23.28 -2.31 22.00
N GLY A 241 -24.31 -2.59 22.80
CA GLY A 241 -24.38 -1.95 24.11
C GLY A 241 -25.73 -2.00 24.80
N GLY A 242 -25.75 -1.41 25.98
CA GLY A 242 -26.80 -1.47 26.98
C GLY A 242 -27.33 -0.09 27.33
N SER A 243 -27.59 0.12 28.63
CA SER A 243 -28.03 1.42 29.15
C SER A 243 -27.02 2.03 30.12
N ILE A 244 -25.83 1.44 30.22
CA ILE A 244 -24.72 1.74 31.12
C ILE A 244 -23.44 1.47 30.30
N ASP A 245 -22.31 2.04 30.72
CA ASP A 245 -20.99 1.83 30.10
C ASP A 245 -20.69 0.36 29.75
N ASP A 246 -20.41 0.14 28.46
CA ASP A 246 -19.90 -1.10 27.89
C ASP A 246 -18.52 -0.86 27.25
N TYR A 247 -17.70 -1.90 27.16
CA TYR A 247 -16.30 -1.82 26.75
C TYR A 247 -15.99 -2.77 25.60
N VAL A 248 -15.24 -2.28 24.60
CA VAL A 248 -14.63 -3.11 23.55
C VAL A 248 -13.12 -3.09 23.75
N ASN A 249 -12.53 -4.28 23.74
CA ASN A 249 -11.08 -4.43 23.92
C ASN A 249 -10.40 -4.98 22.67
N SER A 250 -11.12 -5.78 21.86
CA SER A 250 -10.53 -6.43 20.70
C SER A 250 -11.55 -6.67 19.58
N ILE A 251 -11.14 -6.35 18.35
CA ILE A 251 -11.81 -6.76 17.11
C ILE A 251 -10.82 -7.55 16.25
N THR A 252 -11.26 -8.66 15.66
CA THR A 252 -10.45 -9.47 14.75
C THR A 252 -11.30 -10.08 13.63
N THR A 253 -10.66 -10.70 12.64
CA THR A 253 -11.34 -11.44 11.57
C THR A 253 -10.91 -12.89 11.53
N ASP A 254 -11.75 -13.76 10.96
CA ASP A 254 -11.33 -15.08 10.53
C ASP A 254 -11.03 -15.11 9.02
N SER A 255 -10.44 -16.22 8.55
CA SER A 255 -10.09 -16.42 7.14
C SER A 255 -11.28 -16.45 6.18
N SER A 256 -12.52 -16.48 6.69
CA SER A 256 -13.75 -16.36 5.89
C SER A 256 -14.30 -14.94 5.85
N GLY A 257 -13.61 -13.97 6.48
CA GLY A 257 -14.03 -12.58 6.57
C GLY A 257 -15.14 -12.33 7.58
N ASN A 258 -15.41 -13.28 8.49
CA ASN A 258 -16.29 -13.04 9.63
C ASN A 258 -15.58 -12.14 10.64
N VAL A 259 -16.34 -11.26 11.30
CA VAL A 259 -15.82 -10.31 12.28
C VAL A 259 -16.08 -10.82 13.68
N LEU A 260 -15.08 -10.75 14.56
CA LEU A 260 -15.21 -11.11 15.95
C LEU A 260 -14.94 -9.90 16.83
N VAL A 261 -15.78 -9.70 17.82
CA VAL A 261 -15.71 -8.57 18.77
C VAL A 261 -15.76 -9.12 20.18
N GLY A 262 -14.96 -8.55 21.08
CA GLY A 262 -15.05 -8.86 22.50
C GLY A 262 -14.60 -7.73 23.38
N GLY A 263 -15.04 -7.86 24.62
CA GLY A 263 -14.88 -6.83 25.62
C GLY A 263 -15.60 -7.21 26.90
N SER A 264 -16.18 -6.22 27.58
CA SER A 264 -17.00 -6.42 28.78
C SER A 264 -18.21 -5.50 28.79
N PHE A 265 -19.22 -5.85 29.56
CA PHE A 265 -20.49 -5.13 29.61
C PHE A 265 -21.06 -5.11 31.02
N ARG A 266 -21.91 -4.11 31.30
CA ARG A 266 -22.58 -3.99 32.60
C ARG A 266 -24.09 -4.09 32.43
N SER A 267 -24.76 -4.64 33.44
CA SER A 267 -26.22 -4.77 33.45
C SER A 267 -26.74 -5.63 32.29
N ASN A 268 -27.06 -5.08 31.12
CA ASN A 268 -27.52 -5.84 29.96
C ASN A 268 -26.86 -5.30 28.69
N ILE A 269 -26.65 -6.17 27.72
CA ILE A 269 -26.06 -5.83 26.42
C ILE A 269 -26.95 -6.35 25.27
N ASP A 270 -27.12 -5.52 24.25
CA ASP A 270 -27.65 -5.87 22.93
C ASP A 270 -26.46 -5.97 21.98
N ILE A 271 -26.21 -7.17 21.45
CA ILE A 271 -25.03 -7.49 20.63
C ILE A 271 -25.31 -7.24 19.14
N ASP A 272 -26.55 -7.42 18.68
CA ASP A 272 -26.88 -7.29 17.25
C ASP A 272 -27.61 -6.00 16.86
N GLY A 273 -27.97 -5.20 17.87
CA GLY A 273 -28.62 -3.90 17.74
C GLY A 273 -30.09 -4.01 17.36
N ASP A 274 -30.75 -5.14 17.64
CA ASP A 274 -32.17 -5.35 17.30
C ASP A 274 -33.15 -4.71 18.33
N GLY A 275 -32.62 -4.15 19.41
CA GLY A 275 -33.34 -3.51 20.50
C GLY A 275 -33.73 -4.46 21.63
N ASN A 276 -33.28 -5.72 21.61
CA ASN A 276 -33.46 -6.69 22.68
C ASN A 276 -32.11 -7.04 23.32
N ASN A 277 -32.10 -7.16 24.65
CA ASN A 277 -30.90 -7.60 25.35
C ASN A 277 -30.64 -9.09 25.08
N ASP A 278 -29.44 -9.40 24.59
CA ASP A 278 -28.95 -10.77 24.42
C ASP A 278 -28.49 -11.36 25.75
N PHE A 279 -27.77 -10.57 26.56
CA PHE A 279 -27.22 -11.00 27.84
C PHE A 279 -27.54 -10.04 28.99
N THR A 280 -27.49 -10.59 30.20
CA THR A 280 -27.56 -9.86 31.47
C THR A 280 -26.35 -10.27 32.30
N SER A 281 -25.55 -9.29 32.75
CA SER A 281 -24.35 -9.53 33.56
C SER A 281 -24.72 -10.21 34.88
N ASN A 282 -23.87 -11.16 35.30
CA ASN A 282 -23.98 -11.87 36.57
C ASN A 282 -23.28 -11.11 37.72
N GLY A 283 -22.54 -10.04 37.40
CA GLY A 283 -21.84 -9.18 38.32
C GLY A 283 -22.73 -8.53 39.40
N PHE A 284 -22.25 -8.51 40.64
CA PHE A 284 -22.92 -7.77 41.72
C PHE A 284 -22.56 -6.27 41.71
N GLY A 285 -23.56 -5.40 41.81
CA GLY A 285 -23.34 -3.97 41.95
C GLY A 285 -22.82 -3.34 40.65
N ASP A 286 -21.58 -2.85 40.67
CA ASP A 286 -20.89 -2.27 39.50
C ASP A 286 -20.01 -3.30 38.76
N GLY A 287 -20.12 -4.60 39.12
CA GLY A 287 -19.47 -5.72 38.41
C GLY A 287 -20.03 -5.91 36.99
N GLY A 288 -19.19 -6.35 36.07
CA GLY A 288 -19.52 -6.59 34.66
C GLY A 288 -18.93 -7.90 34.16
N ASP A 289 -19.51 -8.44 33.09
CA ASP A 289 -19.10 -9.73 32.52
C ASP A 289 -18.43 -9.49 31.15
N GLY A 290 -17.56 -10.41 30.75
CA GLY A 290 -16.98 -10.44 29.42
C GLY A 290 -17.99 -10.93 28.37
N TYR A 291 -17.72 -10.63 27.10
CA TYR A 291 -18.44 -11.24 25.99
C TYR A 291 -17.52 -11.48 24.79
N VAL A 292 -17.94 -12.42 23.94
CA VAL A 292 -17.37 -12.61 22.61
C VAL A 292 -18.50 -12.82 21.60
N ALA A 293 -18.47 -12.12 20.48
CA ALA A 293 -19.49 -12.17 19.45
C ALA A 293 -18.85 -12.37 18.08
N LYS A 294 -19.48 -13.21 17.24
CA LYS A 294 -19.08 -13.45 15.85
C LYS A 294 -20.18 -12.99 14.90
N PHE A 295 -19.83 -12.10 13.98
CA PHE A 295 -20.66 -11.60 12.90
C PHE A 295 -20.17 -12.14 11.56
N ASP A 296 -21.08 -12.37 10.61
CA ASP A 296 -20.68 -12.69 9.24
C ASP A 296 -20.09 -11.45 8.54
N SER A 297 -19.55 -11.65 7.33
CA SER A 297 -18.93 -10.55 6.56
C SER A 297 -19.88 -9.38 6.25
N ASN A 298 -21.20 -9.60 6.35
CA ASN A 298 -22.25 -8.60 6.12
C ASN A 298 -22.77 -7.97 7.43
N GLY A 299 -22.18 -8.32 8.58
CA GLY A 299 -22.57 -7.79 9.89
C GLY A 299 -23.76 -8.49 10.54
N ASN A 300 -24.17 -9.68 10.08
CA ASN A 300 -25.22 -10.45 10.77
C ASN A 300 -24.64 -11.27 11.91
N LEU A 301 -25.27 -11.26 13.08
CA LEU A 301 -24.83 -12.08 14.23
C LEU A 301 -24.92 -13.58 13.90
N VAL A 302 -23.81 -14.29 14.05
CA VAL A 302 -23.70 -15.75 13.85
C VAL A 302 -23.89 -16.45 15.19
N TRP A 303 -23.14 -16.03 16.21
CA TRP A 303 -23.27 -16.48 17.59
C TRP A 303 -22.60 -15.47 18.54
N ALA A 304 -23.03 -15.44 19.80
CA ALA A 304 -22.38 -14.70 20.87
C ALA A 304 -22.32 -15.53 22.15
N LYS A 305 -21.35 -15.22 23.01
CA LYS A 305 -21.12 -15.86 24.32
C LYS A 305 -20.90 -14.80 25.38
N GLN A 306 -21.57 -14.98 26.51
CA GLN A 306 -21.26 -14.30 27.76
C GLN A 306 -20.17 -15.10 28.47
N ILE A 307 -19.15 -14.41 28.97
CA ILE A 307 -18.02 -14.97 29.69
C ILE A 307 -17.98 -14.27 31.05
N GLY A 308 -18.46 -14.91 32.12
CA GLY A 308 -18.53 -14.18 33.39
C GLY A 308 -19.05 -14.95 34.59
N GLY A 309 -18.95 -14.28 35.73
CA GLY A 309 -19.28 -14.74 37.06
C GLY A 309 -19.84 -13.61 37.92
N SER A 310 -19.66 -13.70 39.23
CA SER A 310 -20.30 -12.76 40.18
C SER A 310 -19.60 -11.40 40.34
N TYR A 311 -18.47 -11.19 39.68
CA TYR A 311 -17.57 -10.05 39.86
C TYR A 311 -17.12 -9.50 38.51
N TRP A 312 -16.01 -8.75 38.44
CA TRP A 312 -15.54 -8.17 37.18
C TRP A 312 -14.82 -9.22 36.33
N ASP A 313 -15.31 -9.45 35.10
CA ASP A 313 -14.73 -10.38 34.13
C ASP A 313 -14.62 -9.70 32.76
N ASN A 314 -13.59 -10.03 31.98
CA ASN A 314 -13.35 -9.39 30.68
C ASN A 314 -12.91 -10.40 29.62
N ALA A 315 -13.23 -10.10 28.36
CA ALA A 315 -12.47 -10.57 27.20
C ALA A 315 -11.59 -9.41 26.73
N ASN A 316 -10.27 -9.50 26.95
CA ASN A 316 -9.33 -8.42 26.62
C ASN A 316 -8.79 -8.54 25.21
N SER A 317 -8.60 -9.77 24.72
CA SER A 317 -8.00 -10.01 23.41
C SER A 317 -8.62 -11.23 22.74
N ILE A 318 -8.84 -11.14 21.43
CA ILE A 318 -9.33 -12.24 20.60
C ILE A 318 -8.37 -12.45 19.44
N ALA A 319 -8.10 -13.71 19.12
CA ALA A 319 -7.43 -14.12 17.89
C ALA A 319 -8.16 -15.27 17.22
N THR A 320 -7.90 -15.49 15.93
CA THR A 320 -8.38 -16.67 15.21
C THR A 320 -7.22 -17.51 14.72
N ASP A 321 -7.42 -18.83 14.68
CA ASP A 321 -6.48 -19.72 13.99
C ASP A 321 -6.91 -19.95 12.54
N SER A 322 -6.03 -20.54 11.74
CA SER A 322 -6.28 -20.84 10.32
C SER A 322 -7.45 -21.79 10.07
N SER A 323 -7.93 -22.49 11.10
CA SER A 323 -9.12 -23.36 11.04
C SER A 323 -10.41 -22.61 11.41
N GLY A 324 -10.32 -21.31 11.72
CA GLY A 324 -11.44 -20.47 12.13
C GLY A 324 -11.89 -20.70 13.57
N ASN A 325 -11.07 -21.36 14.40
CA ASN A 325 -11.32 -21.43 15.84
C ASN A 325 -10.99 -20.06 16.46
N VAL A 326 -11.69 -19.74 17.55
CA VAL A 326 -11.59 -18.45 18.25
C VAL A 326 -10.84 -18.64 19.55
N LEU A 327 -9.81 -17.84 19.78
CA LEU A 327 -9.10 -17.78 21.04
C LEU A 327 -9.46 -16.50 21.76
N VAL A 328 -9.75 -16.62 23.06
CA VAL A 328 -10.10 -15.48 23.91
C VAL A 328 -9.15 -15.46 25.10
N GLY A 329 -8.47 -14.35 25.28
CA GLY A 329 -7.68 -14.04 26.46
C GLY A 329 -8.37 -12.96 27.30
N GLY A 330 -8.37 -13.12 28.61
CA GLY A 330 -9.02 -12.16 29.49
C GLY A 330 -8.64 -12.33 30.95
N SER A 331 -9.48 -11.76 31.82
CA SER A 331 -9.36 -11.85 33.27
C SER A 331 -10.71 -12.06 33.93
N PHE A 332 -10.68 -12.64 35.13
CA PHE A 332 -11.88 -12.98 35.88
C PHE A 332 -11.64 -12.87 37.39
N GLU A 333 -12.63 -12.48 38.18
CA GLU A 333 -12.47 -12.24 39.63
C GLU A 333 -13.11 -13.34 40.53
N SER A 334 -13.85 -14.27 39.93
CA SER A 334 -14.63 -15.30 40.64
C SER A 334 -14.78 -16.56 39.80
N TYR A 335 -15.44 -17.60 40.33
CA TYR A 335 -15.90 -18.73 39.51
C TYR A 335 -16.56 -18.21 38.22
N ILE A 336 -16.04 -18.62 37.07
CA ILE A 336 -16.44 -18.12 35.76
C ILE A 336 -16.99 -19.25 34.90
N ASP A 337 -18.07 -18.93 34.17
CA ASP A 337 -18.62 -19.69 33.07
C ASP A 337 -18.12 -19.05 31.76
N ILE A 338 -17.37 -19.82 30.97
CA ILE A 338 -16.70 -19.34 29.76
C ILE A 338 -17.62 -19.49 28.53
N ASP A 339 -18.59 -20.41 28.53
CA ASP A 339 -19.40 -20.72 27.34
C ASP A 339 -20.90 -20.46 27.49
N GLY A 340 -21.30 -19.97 28.67
CA GLY A 340 -22.66 -19.55 29.00
C GLY A 340 -23.62 -20.72 29.19
N ASP A 341 -23.13 -21.95 29.40
CA ASP A 341 -23.97 -23.13 29.60
C ASP A 341 -24.51 -23.27 31.04
N GLY A 342 -24.08 -22.39 31.94
CA GLY A 342 -24.43 -22.34 33.35
C GLY A 342 -23.57 -23.23 34.25
N SER A 343 -22.52 -23.86 33.71
CA SER A 343 -21.52 -24.62 34.45
C SER A 343 -20.27 -23.78 34.71
N ILE A 344 -19.55 -24.11 35.79
CA ILE A 344 -18.32 -23.41 36.15
C ILE A 344 -17.16 -24.11 35.43
N ASP A 345 -16.44 -23.36 34.60
CA ASP A 345 -15.28 -23.85 33.86
C ASP A 345 -13.97 -23.63 34.62
N LEU A 346 -13.77 -22.44 35.18
CA LEU A 346 -12.54 -22.05 35.88
C LEU A 346 -12.83 -21.52 37.29
N ILE A 347 -11.84 -21.68 38.19
CA ILE A 347 -11.95 -21.36 39.62
C ILE A 347 -10.72 -20.53 40.00
N PRO A 348 -10.87 -19.28 40.49
CA PRO A 348 -9.71 -18.44 40.76
C PRO A 348 -8.92 -18.96 41.96
N ASP A 349 -7.60 -18.76 41.92
CA ASP A 349 -6.64 -19.06 42.98
C ASP A 349 -6.18 -17.76 43.67
N GLY A 350 -7.10 -16.89 44.08
CA GLY A 350 -6.72 -15.58 44.65
C GLY A 350 -7.81 -14.53 44.49
N PHE A 351 -7.41 -13.25 44.39
CA PHE A 351 -8.30 -12.17 43.95
C PHE A 351 -8.13 -12.01 42.43
N GLY A 352 -8.87 -12.84 41.70
CA GLY A 352 -8.93 -12.85 40.24
C GLY A 352 -7.66 -13.32 39.51
N ASP A 353 -7.87 -13.95 38.36
CA ASP A 353 -6.84 -14.54 37.51
C ASP A 353 -7.08 -14.23 36.03
N GLY A 354 -6.07 -14.45 35.20
CA GLY A 354 -6.16 -14.46 33.75
C GLY A 354 -6.72 -15.78 33.24
N TYR A 355 -7.22 -15.79 32.02
CA TYR A 355 -7.61 -17.03 31.34
C TYR A 355 -7.31 -16.98 29.85
N VAL A 356 -7.22 -18.17 29.27
CA VAL A 356 -7.21 -18.40 27.83
C VAL A 356 -8.23 -19.48 27.51
N ALA A 357 -9.14 -19.20 26.58
CA ALA A 357 -10.15 -20.13 26.12
C ALA A 357 -10.09 -20.30 24.60
N LYS A 358 -10.37 -21.52 24.12
CA LYS A 358 -10.50 -21.84 22.70
C LYS A 358 -11.92 -22.30 22.41
N PHE A 359 -12.58 -21.65 21.46
CA PHE A 359 -13.85 -22.06 20.88
C PHE A 359 -13.66 -22.56 19.46
N ASP A 360 -14.45 -23.53 19.03
CA ASP A 360 -14.50 -23.91 17.62
C ASP A 360 -15.20 -22.83 16.77
N SER A 361 -15.16 -22.98 15.44
CA SER A 361 -15.76 -22.01 14.52
C SER A 361 -17.27 -21.79 14.72
N ASN A 362 -17.95 -22.71 15.41
CA ASN A 362 -19.38 -22.66 15.71
C ASN A 362 -19.66 -22.11 17.13
N GLY A 363 -18.62 -21.71 17.87
CA GLY A 363 -18.75 -21.17 19.22
C GLY A 363 -18.86 -22.23 20.32
N ASN A 364 -18.49 -23.49 20.08
CA ASN A 364 -18.42 -24.50 21.15
C ASN A 364 -17.08 -24.42 21.87
N LEU A 365 -17.07 -24.44 23.21
CA LEU A 365 -15.85 -24.47 23.99
C LEU A 365 -15.07 -25.76 23.75
N VAL A 366 -13.80 -25.63 23.36
CA VAL A 366 -12.87 -26.74 23.13
C VAL A 366 -12.04 -27.00 24.39
N TRP A 367 -11.46 -25.94 24.95
CA TRP A 367 -10.72 -25.96 26.22
C TRP A 367 -10.64 -24.56 26.81
N ALA A 368 -10.45 -24.49 28.13
CA ALA A 368 -10.14 -23.27 28.87
C ALA A 368 -8.99 -23.53 29.85
N LYS A 369 -8.14 -22.53 30.04
CA LYS A 369 -6.95 -22.54 30.89
C LYS A 369 -6.93 -21.30 31.75
N GLN A 370 -6.66 -21.49 33.03
CA GLN A 370 -6.42 -20.42 33.98
C GLN A 370 -4.95 -20.05 33.97
N ILE A 371 -4.67 -18.74 34.08
CA ILE A 371 -3.34 -18.16 34.19
C ILE A 371 -3.35 -17.27 35.43
N GLY A 372 -2.74 -17.71 36.53
CA GLY A 372 -2.95 -17.05 37.83
C GLY A 372 -2.18 -17.68 38.97
N GLY A 373 -2.25 -17.13 40.18
CA GLY A 373 -1.44 -17.64 41.29
C GLY A 373 -2.01 -17.41 42.69
N SER A 374 -1.78 -18.38 43.58
CA SER A 374 -2.34 -18.57 44.95
C SER A 374 -2.36 -17.42 45.98
N ASN A 375 -1.84 -16.23 45.70
CA ASN A 375 -1.62 -15.20 46.73
C ASN A 375 -2.81 -14.23 46.89
N TRP A 376 -3.11 -13.91 48.15
CA TRP A 376 -4.05 -12.86 48.57
C TRP A 376 -3.34 -11.50 48.66
N ASP A 377 -3.73 -10.52 47.85
CA ASP A 377 -3.24 -9.14 47.94
C ASP A 377 -4.37 -8.16 48.38
N SER A 378 -4.02 -7.15 49.18
CA SER A 378 -4.95 -6.39 50.06
C SER A 378 -5.96 -5.46 49.34
N PRO A 379 -7.17 -5.24 49.92
CA PRO A 379 -8.33 -4.62 49.24
C PRO A 379 -8.31 -3.07 49.17
N TYR A 380 -7.14 -2.43 48.98
CA TYR A 380 -7.03 -0.97 48.96
C TYR A 380 -6.18 -0.40 47.81
N SER A 381 -6.32 -0.94 46.60
CA SER A 381 -5.99 -0.19 45.39
C SER A 381 -7.03 -0.48 44.30
N ILE A 382 -7.80 0.54 43.96
CA ILE A 382 -8.63 0.58 42.77
C ILE A 382 -7.67 0.81 41.60
N THR A 383 -7.72 -0.10 40.61
CA THR A 383 -7.01 -0.19 39.32
C THR A 383 -5.54 -0.65 39.32
N THR A 384 -5.27 -1.57 38.35
CA THR A 384 -4.06 -2.28 37.87
C THR A 384 -3.36 -3.35 38.75
N ASP A 385 -3.50 -4.61 38.31
CA ASP A 385 -2.42 -5.56 37.90
C ASP A 385 -1.97 -6.79 38.75
N SER A 386 -2.67 -7.26 39.78
CA SER A 386 -2.26 -8.49 40.53
C SER A 386 -2.64 -9.87 39.94
N SER A 387 -3.34 -9.93 38.80
CA SER A 387 -4.17 -11.11 38.43
C SER A 387 -3.70 -11.93 37.21
N GLY A 388 -2.45 -11.80 36.73
CA GLY A 388 -1.99 -12.59 35.58
C GLY A 388 -2.70 -12.26 34.25
N ASN A 389 -3.25 -11.03 34.14
CA ASN A 389 -4.12 -10.61 33.05
C ASN A 389 -3.49 -10.92 31.68
N VAL A 390 -4.28 -11.53 30.80
CA VAL A 390 -3.94 -11.61 29.38
C VAL A 390 -4.35 -10.30 28.72
N TYR A 391 -3.39 -9.56 28.17
CA TYR A 391 -3.66 -8.34 27.40
C TYR A 391 -3.67 -8.60 25.89
N SER A 392 -2.90 -9.59 25.44
CA SER A 392 -2.76 -9.86 24.01
C SER A 392 -2.63 -11.35 23.74
N ILE A 393 -3.31 -11.84 22.70
CA ILE A 393 -3.25 -13.22 22.23
C ILE A 393 -3.05 -13.26 20.72
N THR A 394 -2.23 -14.19 20.23
CA THR A 394 -2.06 -14.44 18.79
C THR A 394 -1.78 -15.91 18.51
N THR A 395 -1.73 -16.30 17.24
CA THR A 395 -1.33 -17.66 16.84
C THR A 395 -0.18 -17.65 15.85
N ASP A 396 0.71 -18.63 15.95
CA ASP A 396 1.69 -18.86 14.91
C ASP A 396 1.12 -19.70 13.75
N SER A 397 1.87 -19.80 12.66
CA SER A 397 1.47 -20.58 11.47
C SER A 397 1.27 -22.08 11.73
N SER A 398 1.73 -22.60 12.88
CA SER A 398 1.51 -23.99 13.33
C SER A 398 0.28 -24.15 14.23
N GLY A 399 -0.45 -23.06 14.50
CA GLY A 399 -1.61 -23.03 15.38
C GLY A 399 -1.28 -23.08 16.86
N ASN A 400 -0.02 -22.80 17.23
CA ASN A 400 0.34 -22.59 18.64
C ASN A 400 -0.19 -21.23 19.10
N VAL A 401 -0.55 -21.14 20.38
CA VAL A 401 -1.14 -19.95 20.99
C VAL A 401 -0.06 -19.19 21.73
N LEU A 402 0.06 -17.89 21.45
CA LEU A 402 1.01 -16.99 22.09
C LEU A 402 0.22 -15.98 22.92
N VAL A 403 0.64 -15.77 24.16
CA VAL A 403 -0.08 -14.97 25.14
C VAL A 403 0.89 -13.99 25.79
N GLY A 404 0.50 -12.72 25.84
CA GLY A 404 1.20 -11.64 26.53
C GLY A 404 0.34 -11.05 27.64
N GLY A 405 0.96 -10.71 28.76
CA GLY A 405 0.27 -10.20 29.93
C GLY A 405 1.20 -9.64 30.99
N SER A 406 0.65 -9.37 32.17
CA SER A 406 1.43 -8.99 33.35
C SER A 406 1.00 -9.76 34.60
N PHE A 407 1.91 -9.89 35.56
CA PHE A 407 1.69 -10.65 36.79
C PHE A 407 2.51 -10.13 37.97
N ARG A 408 2.01 -10.40 39.18
CA ARG A 408 2.73 -10.13 40.44
C ARG A 408 3.10 -11.42 41.15
N SER A 409 4.11 -11.34 42.02
CA SER A 409 4.53 -12.46 42.87
C SER A 409 4.87 -13.72 42.08
N ASN A 410 3.98 -14.72 42.01
CA ASN A 410 4.20 -15.95 41.25
C ASN A 410 2.99 -16.23 40.39
N ILE A 411 3.21 -16.81 39.21
CA ILE A 411 2.15 -17.17 38.26
C ILE A 411 2.28 -18.64 37.86
N ASP A 412 1.15 -19.34 37.82
CA ASP A 412 0.94 -20.63 37.16
C ASP A 412 0.26 -20.33 35.81
N ILE A 413 0.91 -20.74 34.71
CA ILE A 413 0.50 -20.42 33.34
C ILE A 413 -0.32 -21.56 32.72
N ASP A 414 -0.20 -22.80 33.21
CA ASP A 414 -0.83 -23.97 32.57
C ASP A 414 -1.92 -24.66 33.40
N GLY A 415 -2.12 -24.17 34.63
CA GLY A 415 -3.13 -24.61 35.59
C GLY A 415 -2.78 -25.93 36.25
N ASP A 416 -1.49 -26.31 36.30
CA ASP A 416 -1.01 -27.52 36.96
C ASP A 416 -0.73 -27.37 38.47
N TRP A 417 -0.97 -26.17 39.01
CA TRP A 417 -0.76 -25.74 40.39
C TRP A 417 0.71 -25.61 40.80
N ASN A 418 1.63 -25.48 39.84
CA ASN A 418 3.01 -25.09 40.07
C ASN A 418 3.29 -23.70 39.50
N ASN A 419 4.06 -22.90 40.25
CA ASN A 419 4.48 -21.60 39.75
C ASN A 419 5.52 -21.78 38.63
N ASP A 420 5.22 -21.25 37.45
CA ASP A 420 6.11 -21.24 36.29
C ASP A 420 7.11 -20.07 36.35
N LEU A 421 6.63 -18.88 36.73
CA LEU A 421 7.44 -17.66 36.83
C LEU A 421 7.28 -16.96 38.20
N THR A 422 8.26 -16.14 38.56
CA THR A 422 8.26 -15.33 39.78
C THR A 422 8.69 -13.90 39.47
N SER A 423 7.78 -12.93 39.67
CA SER A 423 8.00 -11.49 39.45
C SER A 423 9.23 -11.00 40.24
N ASN A 424 10.03 -10.16 39.57
CA ASN A 424 11.24 -9.55 40.12
C ASN A 424 10.93 -8.28 40.92
N GLY A 425 9.69 -7.78 40.83
CA GLY A 425 9.29 -6.48 41.33
C GLY A 425 7.83 -6.38 41.78
N ASP A 426 7.25 -5.21 41.51
CA ASP A 426 5.86 -4.92 41.83
C ASP A 426 4.91 -5.53 40.80
N LEU A 427 5.25 -5.47 39.50
CA LEU A 427 4.53 -6.06 38.38
C LEU A 427 5.51 -6.38 37.26
N ASP A 428 5.48 -7.59 36.71
CA ASP A 428 6.31 -7.98 35.58
C ASP A 428 5.47 -8.42 34.39
N GLY A 429 5.98 -8.19 33.18
CA GLY A 429 5.41 -8.73 31.96
C GLY A 429 5.70 -10.24 31.81
N TYR A 430 4.86 -10.95 31.08
CA TYR A 430 5.13 -12.33 30.68
C TYR A 430 4.74 -12.60 29.23
N VAL A 431 5.41 -13.60 28.64
CA VAL A 431 5.07 -14.19 27.35
C VAL A 431 5.02 -15.70 27.51
N ALA A 432 3.92 -16.32 27.10
CA ALA A 432 3.74 -17.76 27.14
C ALA A 432 3.36 -18.32 25.77
N LYS A 433 3.89 -19.51 25.45
CA LYS A 433 3.53 -20.27 24.25
C LYS A 433 2.87 -21.58 24.62
N PHE A 434 1.67 -21.83 24.13
CA PHE A 434 0.96 -23.10 24.22
C PHE A 434 0.91 -23.78 22.86
N ASP A 435 0.94 -25.11 22.83
CA ASP A 435 0.66 -25.84 21.59
C ASP A 435 -0.84 -25.76 21.20
N SER A 436 -1.18 -26.23 20.01
CA SER A 436 -2.57 -26.21 19.51
C SER A 436 -3.57 -27.01 20.35
N ASN A 437 -3.11 -27.86 21.27
CA ASN A 437 -3.94 -28.61 22.23
C ASN A 437 -4.01 -27.93 23.61
N GLY A 438 -3.36 -26.77 23.79
CA GLY A 438 -3.33 -26.03 25.04
C GLY A 438 -2.29 -26.52 26.05
N ASN A 439 -1.24 -27.25 25.63
CA ASN A 439 -0.12 -27.60 26.52
C ASN A 439 0.94 -26.50 26.51
N LEU A 440 1.45 -26.09 27.68
CA LEU A 440 2.52 -25.11 27.77
C LEU A 440 3.82 -25.65 27.14
N VAL A 441 4.39 -24.85 26.24
CA VAL A 441 5.65 -25.13 25.53
C VAL A 441 6.80 -24.42 26.24
N TRP A 442 6.65 -23.13 26.49
CA TRP A 442 7.58 -22.31 27.26
C TRP A 442 6.88 -21.06 27.79
N ALA A 443 7.43 -20.48 28.85
CA ALA A 443 7.04 -19.19 29.41
C ALA A 443 8.29 -18.36 29.71
N LYS A 444 8.16 -17.04 29.56
CA LYS A 444 9.22 -16.05 29.74
C LYS A 444 8.69 -14.85 30.52
N GLN A 445 9.51 -14.36 31.42
CA GLN A 445 9.28 -13.15 32.19
C GLN A 445 10.04 -12.00 31.54
N LEU A 446 9.40 -10.83 31.48
CA LEU A 446 9.98 -9.57 31.01
C LEU A 446 9.75 -8.54 32.11
N GLY A 447 10.74 -8.30 32.96
CA GLY A 447 10.52 -7.44 34.10
C GLY A 447 11.73 -7.25 35.02
N GLY A 448 11.69 -6.15 35.77
CA GLY A 448 12.65 -5.80 36.79
C GLY A 448 11.97 -5.50 38.12
N SER A 449 12.39 -4.43 38.80
CA SER A 449 11.96 -4.20 40.19
C SER A 449 10.66 -3.42 40.34
N ASN A 450 10.15 -2.80 39.26
CA ASN A 450 9.01 -1.89 39.32
C ASN A 450 7.85 -2.44 38.48
N TRP A 451 7.22 -1.62 37.63
CA TRP A 451 6.04 -1.97 36.85
C TRP A 451 6.41 -2.17 35.39
N ASP A 452 6.28 -3.40 34.92
CA ASP A 452 6.61 -3.81 33.56
C ASP A 452 5.41 -4.55 32.94
N ASN A 453 5.15 -4.30 31.65
CA ASN A 453 3.97 -4.82 30.99
C ASN A 453 4.25 -5.27 29.55
N VAL A 454 3.48 -6.26 29.09
CA VAL A 454 3.38 -6.66 27.68
C VAL A 454 1.99 -6.30 27.20
N ASN A 455 1.88 -5.23 26.40
CA ASN A 455 0.61 -4.73 25.87
C ASN A 455 0.19 -5.46 24.59
N SER A 456 1.16 -5.83 23.75
CA SER A 456 0.88 -6.37 22.41
C SER A 456 1.87 -7.47 22.04
N ILE A 457 1.35 -8.53 21.41
CA ILE A 457 2.13 -9.65 20.88
C ILE A 457 1.74 -9.94 19.43
N THR A 458 2.72 -10.18 18.57
CA THR A 458 2.49 -10.63 17.19
C THR A 458 3.57 -11.62 16.75
N THR A 459 3.44 -12.19 15.56
CA THR A 459 4.44 -13.08 14.98
C THR A 459 4.77 -12.70 13.56
N ASP A 460 6.04 -12.80 13.18
CA ASP A 460 6.43 -12.66 11.77
C ASP A 460 6.21 -13.97 10.98
N SER A 461 6.37 -13.90 9.67
CA SER A 461 6.24 -15.05 8.75
C SER A 461 7.23 -16.18 9.02
N SER A 462 8.30 -15.93 9.77
CA SER A 462 9.29 -16.93 10.20
C SER A 462 8.92 -17.58 11.54
N GLY A 463 7.83 -17.17 12.19
CA GLY A 463 7.39 -17.65 13.49
C GLY A 463 8.21 -17.10 14.67
N ASN A 464 8.94 -16.00 14.46
CA ASN A 464 9.51 -15.24 15.57
C ASN A 464 8.38 -14.51 16.31
N VAL A 465 8.55 -14.33 17.61
CA VAL A 465 7.57 -13.68 18.48
C VAL A 465 8.03 -12.25 18.71
N LEU A 466 7.16 -11.28 18.46
CA LEU A 466 7.43 -9.88 18.70
C LEU A 466 6.52 -9.39 19.82
N VAL A 467 7.06 -8.55 20.70
CA VAL A 467 6.31 -7.99 21.83
C VAL A 467 6.57 -6.51 21.96
N GLY A 468 5.54 -5.78 22.37
CA GLY A 468 5.60 -4.37 22.71
C GLY A 468 4.91 -4.11 24.04
N GLY A 469 5.42 -3.13 24.79
CA GLY A 469 4.87 -2.76 26.08
C GLY A 469 5.59 -1.56 26.68
N TYR A 470 5.57 -1.46 28.00
CA TYR A 470 6.25 -0.41 28.76
C TYR A 470 6.86 -0.95 30.05
N PHE A 471 7.79 -0.18 30.62
CA PHE A 471 8.51 -0.53 31.84
C PHE A 471 8.86 0.70 32.68
N ASP A 472 8.96 0.53 34.00
CA ASP A 472 9.42 1.54 34.97
C ASP A 472 10.79 1.10 35.54
N GLY A 473 11.74 2.04 35.62
CA GLY A 473 13.00 1.79 36.27
C GLY A 473 13.94 0.96 35.41
N ASN A 474 14.12 -0.34 35.69
CA ASN A 474 14.96 -1.22 34.86
C ASN A 474 14.18 -2.45 34.45
N ILE A 475 14.45 -2.95 33.26
CA ILE A 475 13.84 -4.18 32.73
C ILE A 475 14.92 -5.16 32.26
N ASP A 476 14.70 -6.45 32.53
CA ASP A 476 15.39 -7.60 31.93
C ASP A 476 14.38 -8.27 30.98
N ILE A 477 14.70 -8.30 29.69
CA ILE A 477 13.81 -8.74 28.61
C ILE A 477 13.95 -10.25 28.36
N ASP A 478 15.08 -10.88 28.69
CA ASP A 478 15.34 -12.28 28.39
C ASP A 478 15.57 -13.20 29.60
N ASP A 479 15.46 -12.64 30.81
CA ASP A 479 15.62 -13.30 32.11
C ASP A 479 17.01 -13.94 32.27
N ASP A 480 18.05 -13.27 31.74
CA ASP A 480 19.44 -13.67 31.91
C ASP A 480 20.07 -13.18 33.23
N GLY A 481 19.33 -12.33 33.96
CA GLY A 481 19.71 -11.72 35.23
C GLY A 481 20.45 -10.39 35.09
N ASN A 482 20.51 -9.80 33.88
CA ASN A 482 21.05 -8.47 33.62
C ASN A 482 19.96 -7.56 33.06
N ASN A 483 19.90 -6.32 33.55
CA ASN A 483 18.99 -5.34 33.00
C ASN A 483 19.46 -4.92 31.60
N ASP A 484 18.57 -5.05 30.62
CA ASP A 484 18.79 -4.58 29.24
C ASP A 484 18.64 -3.06 29.15
N PHE A 485 17.60 -2.52 29.78
CA PHE A 485 17.25 -1.10 29.70
C PHE A 485 17.01 -0.46 31.07
N THR A 486 17.13 0.86 31.08
CA THR A 486 16.76 1.72 32.20
C THR A 486 15.91 2.87 31.66
N SER A 487 14.72 3.08 32.22
CA SER A 487 13.81 4.15 31.81
C SER A 487 14.49 5.51 31.97
N ASN A 488 14.32 6.37 30.97
CA ASN A 488 14.83 7.73 30.92
C ASN A 488 13.91 8.72 31.67
N GLY A 489 12.69 8.29 31.99
CA GLY A 489 11.62 9.09 32.59
C GLY A 489 10.91 8.35 33.73
N PHE A 490 9.58 8.26 33.60
CA PHE A 490 8.74 7.51 34.54
C PHE A 490 8.47 6.11 34.01
N THR A 491 7.86 6.04 32.84
CA THR A 491 7.62 4.81 32.09
C THR A 491 8.13 4.98 30.68
N ASP A 492 8.87 4.00 30.18
CA ASP A 492 9.36 3.98 28.80
C ASP A 492 8.78 2.76 28.09
N GLY A 493 8.51 2.92 26.80
CA GLY A 493 8.12 1.82 25.93
C GLY A 493 9.29 0.91 25.58
N TYR A 494 8.99 -0.28 25.09
CA TYR A 494 9.97 -1.16 24.46
C TYR A 494 9.33 -2.01 23.36
N VAL A 495 10.18 -2.49 22.46
CA VAL A 495 9.84 -3.54 21.49
C VAL A 495 10.95 -4.58 21.47
N ALA A 496 10.57 -5.86 21.51
CA ALA A 496 11.52 -6.97 21.52
C ALA A 496 11.11 -8.09 20.56
N LYS A 497 12.10 -8.76 19.98
CA LYS A 497 11.93 -9.90 19.08
C LYS A 497 12.61 -11.13 19.66
N PHE A 498 11.83 -12.21 19.81
CA PHE A 498 12.29 -13.53 20.21
C PHE A 498 12.18 -14.52 19.05
N ASP A 499 13.06 -15.50 19.00
CA ASP A 499 12.91 -16.61 18.07
C ASP A 499 11.73 -17.53 18.47
N SER A 500 11.36 -18.47 17.61
CA SER A 500 10.27 -19.43 17.88
C SER A 500 10.45 -20.31 19.13
N ASN A 501 11.66 -20.37 19.69
CA ASN A 501 12.00 -21.10 20.93
C ASN A 501 12.04 -20.18 22.16
N GLY A 502 11.76 -18.88 22.00
CA GLY A 502 11.77 -17.89 23.07
C GLY A 502 13.16 -17.34 23.41
N ASN A 503 14.15 -17.43 22.51
CA ASN A 503 15.45 -16.77 22.72
C ASN A 503 15.41 -15.33 22.18
N LEU A 504 15.93 -14.36 22.92
CA LEU A 504 16.00 -12.96 22.48
C LEU A 504 16.90 -12.82 21.24
N VAL A 505 16.38 -12.15 20.21
CA VAL A 505 17.08 -11.82 18.96
C VAL A 505 17.59 -10.38 19.03
N TRP A 506 16.70 -9.45 19.34
CA TRP A 506 17.02 -8.04 19.59
C TRP A 506 15.91 -7.40 20.43
N ALA A 507 16.23 -6.31 21.14
CA ALA A 507 15.27 -5.46 21.83
C ALA A 507 15.65 -3.98 21.66
N LYS A 508 14.66 -3.09 21.71
CA LYS A 508 14.79 -1.65 21.60
C LYS A 508 13.97 -0.95 22.68
N GLN A 509 14.59 0.01 23.35
CA GLN A 509 13.91 0.96 24.24
C GLN A 509 13.30 2.08 23.40
N ILE A 510 12.06 2.45 23.72
CA ILE A 510 11.31 3.53 23.09
C ILE A 510 10.87 4.48 24.21
N GLY A 511 11.63 5.52 24.52
CA GLY A 511 11.27 6.41 25.63
C GLY A 511 12.21 7.58 25.86
N GLY A 512 11.67 8.62 26.49
CA GLY A 512 12.32 9.86 26.81
C GLY A 512 12.14 10.26 28.26
N SER A 513 12.00 11.56 28.53
CA SER A 513 12.02 12.09 29.90
C SER A 513 10.66 12.02 30.63
N SER A 514 9.64 11.41 30.02
CA SER A 514 8.26 11.43 30.51
C SER A 514 7.64 10.03 30.39
N ASP A 515 6.33 9.93 30.26
CA ASP A 515 5.65 8.65 30.08
C ASP A 515 5.52 8.35 28.58
N ASP A 516 6.03 7.19 28.17
CA ASP A 516 6.07 6.72 26.79
C ASP A 516 5.67 5.25 26.74
N TYR A 517 4.85 4.88 25.75
CA TYR A 517 4.26 3.54 25.67
C TYR A 517 4.34 2.99 24.24
N ALA A 518 4.59 1.68 24.11
CA ALA A 518 4.28 0.91 22.91
C ALA A 518 2.94 0.18 23.14
N ASN A 519 1.86 0.70 22.55
CA ASN A 519 0.50 0.19 22.80
C ASN A 519 0.18 -1.01 21.91
N SER A 520 0.58 -0.96 20.64
CA SER A 520 0.26 -1.99 19.66
C SER A 520 1.42 -2.19 18.69
N ILE A 521 1.61 -3.44 18.25
CA ILE A 521 2.61 -3.78 17.24
C ILE A 521 2.00 -4.60 16.10
N ALA A 522 2.56 -4.44 14.90
CA ALA A 522 2.23 -5.22 13.72
C ALA A 522 3.48 -5.54 12.91
N THR A 523 3.37 -6.50 11.99
CA THR A 523 4.47 -6.87 11.08
C THR A 523 3.99 -6.91 9.64
N ASP A 524 4.85 -6.52 8.71
CA ASP A 524 4.62 -6.77 7.29
C ASP A 524 5.13 -8.17 6.87
N SER A 525 4.87 -8.50 5.60
CA SER A 525 5.35 -9.72 4.95
C SER A 525 6.88 -9.86 4.91
N SER A 526 7.60 -8.73 4.96
CA SER A 526 9.07 -8.65 4.99
C SER A 526 9.66 -8.82 6.40
N GLY A 527 8.81 -8.90 7.42
CA GLY A 527 9.22 -9.01 8.82
C GLY A 527 9.71 -7.71 9.44
N ASN A 528 9.43 -6.56 8.82
CA ASN A 528 9.56 -5.26 9.47
C ASN A 528 8.48 -5.13 10.56
N VAL A 529 8.75 -4.27 11.52
CA VAL A 529 7.94 -4.11 12.74
C VAL A 529 7.40 -2.70 12.81
N PHE A 530 6.09 -2.58 12.93
CA PHE A 530 5.42 -1.31 13.16
C PHE A 530 4.99 -1.22 14.60
N VAL A 531 5.25 -0.08 15.22
CA VAL A 531 4.88 0.20 16.60
C VAL A 531 4.01 1.44 16.62
N GLY A 532 2.82 1.32 17.19
CA GLY A 532 1.92 2.43 17.51
C GLY A 532 1.90 2.66 19.01
N GLY A 533 1.97 3.92 19.43
CA GLY A 533 2.02 4.24 20.85
C GLY A 533 1.80 5.71 21.15
N ILE A 534 2.14 6.10 22.37
CA ILE A 534 2.08 7.49 22.83
C ILE A 534 3.39 7.93 23.45
N PHE A 535 3.62 9.23 23.41
CA PHE A 535 4.80 9.83 24.00
C PHE A 535 4.52 11.25 24.52
N SER A 536 5.34 11.70 25.45
CA SER A 536 5.25 13.06 26.00
C SER A 536 6.61 13.77 25.98
N ALA A 537 6.60 15.08 25.74
CA ALA A 537 7.81 15.88 25.56
C ALA A 537 8.68 15.44 24.36
N ASN A 538 9.82 14.77 24.57
CA ASN A 538 10.64 14.24 23.47
C ASN A 538 10.83 12.74 23.67
N ILE A 539 10.89 11.99 22.57
CA ILE A 539 11.07 10.53 22.59
C ILE A 539 12.27 10.11 21.74
N ASP A 540 13.00 9.10 22.24
CA ASP A 540 14.01 8.31 21.54
C ASP A 540 13.39 6.94 21.25
N ILE A 541 13.27 6.54 20.00
CA ILE A 541 12.55 5.35 19.56
C ILE A 541 13.49 4.15 19.39
N ASP A 542 14.80 4.33 19.27
CA ASP A 542 15.73 3.23 18.99
C ASP A 542 16.90 3.09 19.98
N GLY A 543 16.92 3.94 21.01
CA GLY A 543 17.85 3.93 22.13
C GLY A 543 19.21 4.55 21.79
N ASP A 544 19.33 5.31 20.71
CA ASP A 544 20.60 5.93 20.30
C ASP A 544 20.96 7.23 21.08
N ARG A 545 20.02 7.72 21.91
CA ARG A 545 20.07 8.93 22.74
C ARG A 545 19.94 10.26 22.00
N ASN A 546 19.29 10.26 20.84
CA ASN A 546 18.75 11.45 20.21
C ASN A 546 17.29 11.69 20.64
N ASN A 547 16.67 12.74 20.10
CA ASN A 547 15.22 12.89 20.16
C ASN A 547 14.71 12.73 18.72
N ASP A 548 14.01 11.63 18.43
CA ASP A 548 13.42 11.38 17.11
C ASP A 548 12.20 12.28 16.86
N LEU A 549 11.34 12.40 17.86
CA LEU A 549 10.10 13.17 17.81
C LEU A 549 9.97 14.09 19.03
N THR A 550 9.16 15.14 18.87
CA THR A 550 8.83 16.11 19.94
C THR A 550 7.33 16.37 19.92
N SER A 551 6.65 16.10 21.04
CA SER A 551 5.21 16.29 21.19
C SER A 551 4.82 17.76 20.99
N ASN A 552 3.74 17.97 20.25
CA ASN A 552 3.13 19.26 19.96
C ASN A 552 2.23 19.74 21.11
N GLY A 553 1.89 18.84 22.03
CA GLY A 553 0.92 19.03 23.09
C GLY A 553 1.32 18.43 24.43
N PHE A 554 0.35 17.78 25.08
CA PHE A 554 0.56 17.11 26.36
C PHE A 554 1.10 15.69 26.14
N THR A 555 0.43 14.94 25.29
CA THR A 555 0.76 13.56 24.93
C THR A 555 0.30 13.38 23.49
N ASP A 556 1.17 12.87 22.64
CA ASP A 556 0.87 12.68 21.22
C ASP A 556 1.03 11.21 20.85
N GLY A 557 0.34 10.78 19.80
CA GLY A 557 0.53 9.49 19.19
C GLY A 557 1.83 9.45 18.39
N TYR A 558 2.41 8.26 18.25
CA TYR A 558 3.47 8.03 17.28
C TYR A 558 3.27 6.70 16.56
N VAL A 559 3.89 6.61 15.38
CA VAL A 559 4.07 5.38 14.61
C VAL A 559 5.54 5.27 14.25
N ALA A 560 6.15 4.13 14.51
CA ALA A 560 7.53 3.85 14.13
C ALA A 560 7.63 2.56 13.34
N LYS A 561 8.54 2.52 12.37
CA LYS A 561 8.93 1.30 11.66
C LYS A 561 10.36 0.92 12.00
N PHE A 562 10.55 -0.35 12.37
CA PHE A 562 11.84 -1.00 12.45
C PHE A 562 11.98 -2.03 11.34
N ASP A 563 13.19 -2.17 10.79
CA ASP A 563 13.48 -3.27 9.88
C ASP A 563 13.49 -4.62 10.62
N SER A 564 13.55 -5.73 9.87
CA SER A 564 13.60 -7.07 10.45
C SER A 564 14.77 -7.34 11.42
N ASN A 565 15.82 -6.51 11.39
CA ASN A 565 16.98 -6.56 12.28
C ASN A 565 16.86 -5.60 13.48
N GLY A 566 15.76 -4.85 13.59
CA GLY A 566 15.51 -3.90 14.67
C GLY A 566 16.13 -2.52 14.45
N ASN A 567 16.55 -2.15 13.23
CA ASN A 567 17.00 -0.79 12.95
C ASN A 567 15.81 0.11 12.68
N LEU A 568 15.77 1.32 13.26
CA LEU A 568 14.74 2.31 12.97
C LEU A 568 14.84 2.74 11.50
N VAL A 569 13.72 2.66 10.78
CA VAL A 569 13.60 3.08 9.38
C VAL A 569 13.01 4.49 9.31
N TRP A 570 11.90 4.72 10.01
CA TRP A 570 11.28 6.03 10.17
C TRP A 570 10.40 6.06 11.41
N ALA A 571 10.14 7.27 11.90
CA ALA A 571 9.16 7.53 12.94
C ALA A 571 8.31 8.75 12.57
N LYS A 572 7.02 8.70 12.93
CA LYS A 572 6.04 9.75 12.69
C LYS A 572 5.27 10.07 13.95
N GLN A 573 5.05 11.35 14.16
CA GLN A 573 4.14 11.87 15.15
C GLN A 573 2.73 11.97 14.56
N ILE A 574 1.73 11.68 15.37
CA ILE A 574 0.31 11.87 15.09
C ILE A 574 -0.26 12.62 16.29
N GLY A 575 -0.44 13.94 16.18
CA GLY A 575 -0.85 14.72 17.33
C GLY A 575 -0.85 16.23 17.13
N GLY A 576 -1.66 16.89 17.94
CA GLY A 576 -1.77 18.34 18.00
C GLY A 576 -1.43 18.89 19.39
N SER A 577 -2.11 19.96 19.81
CA SER A 577 -1.76 20.66 21.05
C SER A 577 -2.28 20.00 22.34
N SER A 578 -3.00 18.88 22.24
CA SER A 578 -3.79 18.29 23.33
C SER A 578 -3.29 16.90 23.68
N LEU A 579 -4.19 15.98 24.05
CA LEU A 579 -3.90 14.56 24.22
C LEU A 579 -4.30 13.86 22.93
N ASP A 580 -3.43 13.05 22.36
CA ASP A 580 -3.68 12.28 21.15
C ASP A 580 -3.04 10.90 21.32
N TYR A 581 -3.74 9.85 20.89
CA TYR A 581 -3.41 8.46 21.19
C TYR A 581 -3.41 7.61 19.92
N ALA A 582 -2.32 6.91 19.63
CA ALA A 582 -2.32 5.77 18.71
C ALA A 582 -2.53 4.47 19.52
N ASN A 583 -3.74 3.94 19.48
CA ASN A 583 -4.16 2.81 20.33
C ASN A 583 -3.88 1.45 19.68
N SER A 584 -4.09 1.35 18.37
CA SER A 584 -4.03 0.09 17.64
C SER A 584 -3.39 0.27 16.26
N ILE A 585 -2.55 -0.69 15.87
CA ILE A 585 -1.89 -0.73 14.56
C ILE A 585 -2.01 -2.13 13.96
N THR A 586 -2.26 -2.22 12.66
CA THR A 586 -2.33 -3.48 11.92
C THR A 586 -1.79 -3.29 10.51
N THR A 587 -1.44 -4.39 9.84
CA THR A 587 -1.12 -4.42 8.41
C THR A 587 -2.21 -5.18 7.64
N ASP A 588 -2.35 -4.92 6.34
CA ASP A 588 -3.09 -5.79 5.43
C ASP A 588 -2.16 -6.74 4.67
N SER A 589 -2.73 -7.60 3.82
CA SER A 589 -1.98 -8.53 2.97
C SER A 589 -1.12 -7.85 1.89
N SER A 590 -1.31 -6.56 1.68
CA SER A 590 -0.55 -5.71 0.76
C SER A 590 0.50 -4.87 1.51
N ASP A 591 0.72 -5.15 2.80
CA ASP A 591 1.60 -4.42 3.72
C ASP A 591 1.25 -2.93 3.90
N ASN A 592 0.02 -2.52 3.60
CA ASN A 592 -0.48 -1.22 4.03
C ASN A 592 -0.61 -1.23 5.55
N VAL A 593 -0.23 -0.12 6.18
CA VAL A 593 -0.27 0.06 7.63
C VAL A 593 -1.50 0.87 7.98
N PHE A 594 -2.31 0.36 8.89
CA PHE A 594 -3.49 1.03 9.41
C PHE A 594 -3.27 1.37 10.87
N VAL A 595 -3.67 2.58 11.27
CA VAL A 595 -3.52 3.08 12.65
C VAL A 595 -4.86 3.61 13.12
N GLY A 596 -5.29 3.15 14.29
CA GLY A 596 -6.52 3.55 14.95
C GLY A 596 -6.22 4.20 16.30
N GLY A 597 -6.92 5.28 16.62
CA GLY A 597 -6.65 6.04 17.82
C GLY A 597 -7.71 7.06 18.20
N SER A 598 -7.38 7.94 19.14
CA SER A 598 -8.24 9.04 19.57
C SER A 598 -7.48 10.35 19.69
N PHE A 599 -8.19 11.47 19.55
CA PHE A 599 -7.60 12.80 19.57
C PHE A 599 -8.54 13.82 20.22
N TYR A 600 -7.96 14.88 20.81
CA TYR A 600 -8.72 15.88 21.56
C TYR A 600 -8.45 17.29 21.02
N GLY A 601 -9.48 18.00 20.56
CA GLY A 601 -9.28 19.31 19.93
C GLY A 601 -8.82 19.17 18.48
N ASN A 602 -7.65 19.68 18.11
CA ASN A 602 -7.16 19.59 16.73
C ASN A 602 -6.01 18.59 16.63
N ILE A 603 -5.95 17.86 15.54
CA ILE A 603 -4.90 16.88 15.24
C ILE A 603 -4.25 17.19 13.88
N ASP A 604 -2.93 17.05 13.83
CA ASP A 604 -2.11 16.99 12.63
C ASP A 604 -1.66 15.52 12.47
N ILE A 605 -2.07 14.90 11.38
CA ILE A 605 -1.83 13.49 11.10
C ILE A 605 -0.65 13.31 10.13
N ASP A 606 -0.50 14.21 9.16
CA ASP A 606 0.53 14.08 8.12
C ASP A 606 1.83 14.83 8.43
N GLY A 607 1.83 15.65 9.49
CA GLY A 607 2.98 16.38 10.00
C GLY A 607 3.34 17.59 9.14
N ASP A 608 2.42 18.10 8.32
CA ASP A 608 2.65 19.28 7.48
C ASP A 608 2.47 20.62 8.24
N GLY A 609 2.07 20.56 9.51
CA GLY A 609 1.85 21.70 10.39
C GLY A 609 0.47 22.34 10.27
N ASN A 610 -0.44 21.74 9.50
CA ASN A 610 -1.85 22.09 9.42
C ASN A 610 -2.69 21.14 10.29
N ASN A 611 -3.91 21.55 10.66
CA ASN A 611 -4.82 20.63 11.37
C ASN A 611 -5.69 19.91 10.34
N ASP A 612 -5.58 18.59 10.27
CA ASP A 612 -6.41 17.74 9.43
C ASP A 612 -7.83 17.67 9.96
N PHE A 613 -7.98 17.40 11.26
CA PHE A 613 -9.29 17.26 11.92
C PHE A 613 -9.42 18.12 13.18
N THR A 614 -10.68 18.41 13.52
CA THR A 614 -11.10 19.04 14.78
C THR A 614 -12.18 18.19 15.43
N SER A 615 -12.03 17.87 16.71
CA SER A 615 -12.98 17.04 17.44
C SER A 615 -14.35 17.73 17.54
N ASN A 616 -15.40 16.99 17.27
CA ASN A 616 -16.78 17.47 17.33
C ASN A 616 -17.26 17.64 18.79
N GLY A 617 -16.80 16.74 19.68
CA GLY A 617 -17.06 16.72 21.11
C GLY A 617 -15.79 16.90 21.96
N PHE A 618 -15.74 16.18 23.09
CA PHE A 618 -14.58 16.14 23.99
C PHE A 618 -13.36 15.52 23.30
N GLY A 619 -13.54 14.37 22.64
CA GLY A 619 -12.52 13.70 21.84
C GLY A 619 -13.18 12.79 20.81
N ASP A 620 -12.52 12.56 19.68
CA ASP A 620 -13.00 11.74 18.57
C ASP A 620 -12.00 10.64 18.23
N GLY A 621 -12.46 9.62 17.51
CA GLY A 621 -11.60 8.58 16.98
C GLY A 621 -10.98 8.98 15.63
N PHE A 622 -9.91 8.31 15.23
CA PHE A 622 -9.38 8.38 13.87
C PHE A 622 -8.94 7.02 13.35
N VAL A 623 -8.95 6.89 12.02
CA VAL A 623 -8.31 5.77 11.30
C VAL A 623 -7.44 6.35 10.19
N ILE A 624 -6.21 5.87 10.09
CA ILE A 624 -5.23 6.28 9.09
C ILE A 624 -4.82 5.07 8.28
N LYS A 625 -4.67 5.26 6.97
CA LYS A 625 -3.98 4.31 6.09
C LYS A 625 -2.69 4.95 5.58
N LEU A 626 -1.57 4.32 5.93
CA LEU A 626 -0.25 4.59 5.39
C LEU A 626 0.07 3.46 4.42
N SER A 627 0.46 3.79 3.19
CA SER A 627 1.05 2.78 2.31
C SER A 627 2.56 2.91 2.35
N GLU A 628 3.19 1.85 2.84
CA GLU A 628 4.55 1.58 2.46
C GLU A 628 4.48 0.91 1.11
N GLN A 629 5.18 1.45 0.12
CA GLN A 629 5.42 0.64 -1.05
C GLN A 629 6.42 -0.45 -0.68
N THR A 630 5.92 -1.57 -0.14
CA THR A 630 6.72 -2.79 -0.02
C THR A 630 6.92 -3.35 -1.41
N SER A 631 8.16 -3.75 -1.68
CA SER A 631 8.45 -4.70 -2.73
C SER A 631 7.73 -6.01 -2.40
N SER A 632 6.57 -6.24 -3.00
CA SER A 632 5.89 -7.54 -2.94
C SER A 632 6.84 -8.65 -3.43
N PRO A 633 6.81 -9.85 -2.81
CA PRO A 633 7.53 -10.99 -3.35
C PRO A 633 6.96 -11.33 -4.72
N GLN A 634 7.78 -11.14 -5.75
CA GLN A 634 7.46 -11.40 -7.14
C GLN A 634 6.82 -12.79 -7.34
N THR A 635 5.53 -12.80 -7.67
CA THR A 635 5.18 -13.18 -9.04
C THR A 635 5.11 -11.88 -9.80
N SER A 636 6.03 -11.70 -10.75
CA SER A 636 6.10 -10.53 -11.62
C SER A 636 4.70 -9.98 -11.89
N PRO A 637 4.39 -8.72 -11.51
CA PRO A 637 3.31 -8.03 -12.18
C PRO A 637 3.64 -8.11 -13.69
N PRO A 638 2.65 -8.19 -14.57
CA PRO A 638 2.89 -7.99 -15.99
C PRO A 638 3.75 -6.72 -16.12
N PRO A 639 4.72 -6.68 -17.03
CA PRO A 639 5.50 -5.47 -17.27
C PRO A 639 4.58 -4.25 -17.25
N THR A 640 4.95 -3.18 -16.55
CA THR A 640 4.37 -1.84 -16.77
C THR A 640 4.86 -1.27 -18.12
N ASP A 641 4.84 -2.15 -19.11
CA ASP A 641 4.67 -1.87 -20.51
C ASP A 641 3.25 -2.32 -20.88
N THR A 642 2.25 -1.96 -20.04
CA THR A 642 0.89 -1.91 -20.58
C THR A 642 0.90 -0.71 -21.50
N GLU A 643 1.30 -0.97 -22.75
CA GLU A 643 0.84 -0.20 -23.91
C GLU A 643 -0.56 0.34 -23.58
N PRO A 644 -0.77 1.67 -23.59
CA PRO A 644 -2.05 2.25 -23.22
C PRO A 644 -3.17 1.47 -23.89
N THR A 645 -4.25 1.12 -23.14
CA THR A 645 -5.32 0.28 -23.66
C THR A 645 -5.71 0.79 -25.04
N ARG A 646 -5.40 -0.02 -26.05
CA ARG A 646 -5.49 0.49 -27.40
C ARG A 646 -6.94 0.82 -27.69
N PHE A 647 -7.16 1.91 -28.41
CA PHE A 647 -8.48 2.34 -28.86
C PHE A 647 -9.42 2.81 -27.74
N ASP A 648 -8.93 3.14 -26.55
CA ASP A 648 -9.71 3.76 -25.47
C ASP A 648 -9.99 5.25 -25.78
N PHE A 649 -11.23 5.62 -26.09
CA PHE A 649 -11.61 7.00 -26.43
C PHE A 649 -12.12 7.82 -25.24
N ASN A 650 -12.14 7.26 -24.02
CA ASN A 650 -12.61 7.92 -22.80
C ASN A 650 -11.69 7.74 -21.58
N ALA A 651 -10.50 7.17 -21.78
CA ALA A 651 -9.48 6.91 -20.76
C ALA A 651 -10.02 6.10 -19.57
N ASP A 652 -10.95 5.17 -19.82
CA ASP A 652 -11.52 4.30 -18.80
C ASP A 652 -10.81 2.94 -18.65
N GLY A 653 -9.76 2.71 -19.45
CA GLY A 653 -8.97 1.49 -19.47
C GLY A 653 -9.57 0.37 -20.32
N VAL A 654 -10.72 0.58 -20.96
CA VAL A 654 -11.42 -0.40 -21.80
C VAL A 654 -11.26 -0.04 -23.28
N ALA A 655 -10.98 -1.03 -24.13
CA ALA A 655 -10.91 -0.77 -25.57
C ALA A 655 -12.28 -0.45 -26.18
N ASP A 656 -12.36 0.65 -26.93
CA ASP A 656 -13.58 1.06 -27.63
C ASP A 656 -13.59 0.68 -29.10
N ILE A 657 -14.76 0.86 -29.74
CA ILE A 657 -14.96 0.46 -31.14
C ILE A 657 -15.23 1.64 -32.04
N PHE A 658 -14.33 1.88 -33.00
CA PHE A 658 -14.50 2.92 -34.00
C PHE A 658 -15.13 2.42 -35.31
N TRP A 659 -16.29 2.98 -35.64
CA TRP A 659 -17.09 2.65 -36.81
C TRP A 659 -17.08 3.75 -37.86
N ARG A 660 -17.04 3.34 -39.13
CA ARG A 660 -17.11 4.26 -40.27
C ARG A 660 -18.11 3.82 -41.33
N HIS A 661 -18.87 4.78 -41.82
CA HIS A 661 -19.77 4.60 -42.95
C HIS A 661 -19.08 5.04 -44.25
N PRO A 662 -19.29 4.36 -45.39
CA PRO A 662 -18.81 4.78 -46.72
C PRO A 662 -19.22 6.19 -47.18
N ASN A 663 -20.16 6.84 -46.48
CA ASN A 663 -20.60 8.20 -46.78
C ASN A 663 -19.75 9.26 -46.04
N GLY A 664 -18.82 8.84 -45.20
CA GLY A 664 -17.92 9.66 -44.40
C GLY A 664 -18.31 9.83 -42.92
N ALA A 665 -19.48 9.35 -42.49
CA ALA A 665 -19.90 9.43 -41.09
C ALA A 665 -19.13 8.44 -40.22
N ASN A 666 -18.95 8.79 -38.94
CA ASN A 666 -18.16 8.04 -37.97
C ASN A 666 -18.97 7.85 -36.68
N ARG A 667 -18.75 6.76 -35.95
CA ARG A 667 -19.35 6.51 -34.62
C ARG A 667 -18.32 5.81 -33.74
N ILE A 668 -18.24 6.17 -32.48
CA ILE A 668 -17.48 5.42 -31.47
C ILE A 668 -18.49 4.72 -30.59
N TRP A 669 -18.28 3.44 -30.29
CA TRP A 669 -18.98 2.76 -29.21
C TRP A 669 -18.06 2.78 -28.01
N LEU A 670 -18.45 3.54 -27.00
CA LEU A 670 -17.79 3.45 -25.69
C LEU A 670 -18.24 2.14 -25.05
N MET A 671 -17.27 1.33 -24.66
CA MET A 671 -17.46 0.01 -24.07
C MET A 671 -17.47 0.13 -22.54
N ASN A 672 -17.75 -0.97 -21.85
CA ASN A 672 -17.58 -1.08 -20.40
C ASN A 672 -16.78 -2.34 -20.09
N ASP A 673 -16.29 -2.41 -18.85
CA ASP A 673 -15.53 -3.53 -18.27
C ASP A 673 -16.25 -4.89 -18.31
N GLU A 674 -17.57 -4.91 -18.55
CA GLU A 674 -18.31 -6.14 -18.85
C GLU A 674 -18.19 -6.61 -20.32
N GLY A 675 -17.37 -5.96 -21.16
CA GLY A 675 -17.23 -6.26 -22.59
C GLY A 675 -18.50 -5.96 -23.40
N THR A 676 -19.34 -5.03 -22.93
CA THR A 676 -20.56 -4.61 -23.61
C THR A 676 -20.55 -3.13 -23.95
N ARG A 677 -21.44 -2.72 -24.85
CA ARG A 677 -21.50 -1.33 -25.27
C ARG A 677 -22.27 -0.50 -24.24
N ASP A 678 -21.57 0.41 -23.57
CA ASP A 678 -22.17 1.42 -22.71
C ASP A 678 -22.92 2.48 -23.55
N SER A 679 -22.19 3.20 -24.41
CA SER A 679 -22.77 4.34 -25.14
C SER A 679 -22.34 4.42 -26.61
N THR A 680 -22.76 5.48 -27.32
CA THR A 680 -22.39 5.69 -28.72
C THR A 680 -22.22 7.18 -29.01
N VAL A 681 -21.01 7.55 -29.42
CA VAL A 681 -20.59 8.93 -29.66
C VAL A 681 -20.47 9.21 -31.17
N ASP A 682 -20.73 10.45 -31.58
CA ASP A 682 -20.52 10.95 -32.94
C ASP A 682 -19.32 11.91 -32.95
N PRO A 683 -18.09 11.45 -33.25
CA PRO A 683 -16.90 12.31 -33.31
C PRO A 683 -16.89 13.23 -34.54
N GLY A 684 -17.95 13.17 -35.36
CA GLY A 684 -18.12 14.02 -36.53
C GLY A 684 -17.76 13.32 -37.84
N LYS A 685 -18.16 13.96 -38.94
CA LYS A 685 -18.02 13.44 -40.30
C LYS A 685 -16.68 13.84 -40.92
N PHE A 686 -16.00 12.90 -41.58
CA PHE A 686 -14.82 13.20 -42.41
C PHE A 686 -14.99 12.74 -43.85
N GLY A 687 -14.46 13.52 -44.80
CA GLY A 687 -14.69 13.31 -46.23
C GLY A 687 -14.41 11.88 -46.67
N LYS A 688 -15.26 11.30 -47.53
CA LYS A 688 -15.20 9.89 -47.98
C LYS A 688 -13.90 9.45 -48.69
N ALA A 689 -12.99 10.39 -48.95
CA ALA A 689 -11.68 10.11 -49.54
C ALA A 689 -10.58 10.02 -48.47
N TRP A 690 -10.93 10.18 -47.19
CA TRP A 690 -10.04 9.96 -46.06
C TRP A 690 -10.38 8.63 -45.42
N ASP A 691 -9.34 7.84 -45.22
CA ASP A 691 -9.35 6.53 -44.58
C ASP A 691 -8.67 6.65 -43.22
N VAL A 692 -9.13 5.87 -42.24
CA VAL A 692 -8.45 5.73 -40.95
C VAL A 692 -7.20 4.88 -41.20
N ALA A 693 -6.05 5.35 -40.73
CA ALA A 693 -4.77 4.72 -40.96
C ALA A 693 -4.07 4.29 -39.66
N GLY A 694 -4.53 4.78 -38.52
CA GLY A 694 -4.09 4.37 -37.19
C GLY A 694 -4.98 5.01 -36.13
N VAL A 695 -5.05 4.37 -34.97
CA VAL A 695 -5.63 4.92 -33.74
C VAL A 695 -4.65 4.60 -32.63
N ALA A 696 -4.21 5.63 -31.92
CA ALA A 696 -3.22 5.60 -30.84
C ALA A 696 -3.18 6.99 -30.20
N ASP A 697 -2.61 7.14 -29.01
CA ASP A 697 -2.45 8.44 -28.35
C ASP A 697 -1.30 9.25 -29.02
N PHE A 698 -1.60 10.42 -29.60
CA PHE A 698 -0.61 11.29 -30.26
C PHE A 698 -0.27 12.54 -29.43
N ASN A 699 -0.74 12.65 -28.19
CA ASN A 699 -0.54 13.82 -27.31
C ASN A 699 -0.38 13.49 -25.81
N THR A 700 -0.22 12.22 -25.43
CA THR A 700 0.01 11.71 -24.07
C THR A 700 -1.09 12.09 -23.07
N ASP A 701 -2.32 12.25 -23.53
CA ASP A 701 -3.47 12.56 -22.66
C ASP A 701 -4.24 11.32 -22.19
N GLY A 702 -3.80 10.13 -22.61
CA GLY A 702 -4.43 8.85 -22.29
C GLY A 702 -5.64 8.53 -23.16
N VAL A 703 -6.01 9.39 -24.11
CA VAL A 703 -7.14 9.21 -25.00
C VAL A 703 -6.64 8.82 -26.40
N ALA A 704 -7.26 7.80 -26.98
CA ALA A 704 -6.93 7.36 -28.33
C ALA A 704 -7.32 8.41 -29.38
N ASP A 705 -6.34 8.78 -30.20
CA ASP A 705 -6.52 9.73 -31.30
C ASP A 705 -6.65 9.05 -32.66
N ILE A 706 -7.16 9.78 -33.65
CA ILE A 706 -7.46 9.20 -34.98
C ILE A 706 -6.53 9.74 -36.06
N PHE A 707 -5.67 8.89 -36.58
CA PHE A 707 -4.81 9.21 -37.72
C PHE A 707 -5.50 8.92 -39.07
N TRP A 708 -5.66 9.95 -39.89
CA TRP A 708 -6.32 9.92 -41.19
C TRP A 708 -5.35 10.05 -42.35
N ARG A 709 -5.61 9.25 -43.39
CA ARG A 709 -4.83 9.22 -44.64
C ARG A 709 -5.71 9.49 -45.86
N HIS A 710 -5.27 10.40 -46.73
CA HIS A 710 -5.92 10.64 -48.02
C HIS A 710 -5.10 10.01 -49.17
N PRO A 711 -5.72 9.39 -50.20
CA PRO A 711 -5.01 8.85 -51.37
C PRO A 711 -4.08 9.82 -52.14
N ASN A 712 -4.16 11.13 -51.90
CA ASN A 712 -3.32 12.13 -52.55
C ASN A 712 -1.98 12.38 -51.80
N GLY A 713 -1.75 11.72 -50.67
CA GLY A 713 -0.56 11.90 -49.82
C GLY A 713 -0.78 12.71 -48.54
N ALA A 714 -1.93 13.39 -48.38
CA ALA A 714 -2.20 14.20 -47.20
C ALA A 714 -2.57 13.34 -45.98
N ASN A 715 -2.20 13.84 -44.80
CA ASN A 715 -2.41 13.19 -43.51
C ASN A 715 -3.07 14.18 -42.52
N ARG A 716 -3.89 13.71 -41.59
CA ARG A 716 -4.46 14.50 -40.48
C ARG A 716 -4.50 13.64 -39.23
N ILE A 717 -4.32 14.25 -38.06
CA ILE A 717 -4.63 13.62 -36.78
C ILE A 717 -5.82 14.36 -36.20
N TRP A 718 -6.81 13.63 -35.73
CA TRP A 718 -7.86 14.17 -34.87
C TRP A 718 -7.41 13.90 -33.45
N LEU A 719 -7.05 14.96 -32.73
CA LEU A 719 -6.87 14.86 -31.29
C LEU A 719 -8.27 14.79 -30.67
N MET A 720 -8.49 13.77 -29.84
CA MET A 720 -9.76 13.44 -29.22
C MET A 720 -9.81 14.02 -27.81
N ASN A 721 -10.94 13.84 -27.13
CA ASN A 721 -11.08 14.11 -25.70
C ASN A 721 -11.79 12.93 -25.04
N ASP A 722 -11.78 12.91 -23.72
CA ASP A 722 -12.39 11.90 -22.85
C ASP A 722 -13.90 11.71 -23.03
N GLU A 723 -14.59 12.61 -23.74
CA GLU A 723 -15.98 12.42 -24.16
C GLU A 723 -16.12 11.59 -25.46
N GLY A 724 -15.02 11.06 -26.01
CA GLY A 724 -14.97 10.39 -27.32
C GLY A 724 -15.28 11.32 -28.49
N THR A 725 -15.11 12.63 -28.32
CA THR A 725 -15.36 13.64 -29.36
C THR A 725 -14.07 14.28 -29.84
N ARG A 726 -14.11 14.89 -31.04
CA ARG A 726 -12.93 15.52 -31.61
C ARG A 726 -12.69 16.89 -30.96
N ASP A 727 -11.63 16.99 -30.17
CA ASP A 727 -11.13 18.25 -29.64
C ASP A 727 -10.53 19.11 -30.77
N SER A 728 -9.51 18.61 -31.45
CA SER A 728 -8.78 19.39 -32.45
C SER A 728 -8.40 18.61 -33.71
N THR A 729 -7.71 19.25 -34.65
CA THR A 729 -7.24 18.60 -35.88
C THR A 729 -5.87 19.12 -36.27
N VAL A 730 -4.90 18.21 -36.28
CA VAL A 730 -3.51 18.49 -36.56
C VAL A 730 -3.12 18.01 -37.96
N ASN A 731 -2.12 18.67 -38.55
CA ASN A 731 -1.57 18.32 -39.86
C ASN A 731 -0.09 17.90 -39.71
N PRO A 732 0.19 16.60 -39.57
CA PRO A 732 1.56 16.10 -39.39
C PRO A 732 2.39 16.15 -40.68
N GLY A 733 1.80 16.59 -41.79
CA GLY A 733 2.47 16.78 -43.07
C GLY A 733 1.95 15.86 -44.17
N LYS A 734 2.64 15.88 -45.31
CA LYS A 734 2.28 15.11 -46.49
C LYS A 734 3.35 14.06 -46.78
N PHE A 735 2.95 12.82 -47.07
CA PHE A 735 3.87 11.79 -47.53
C PHE A 735 3.51 11.24 -48.91
N GLY A 736 4.50 10.64 -49.57
CA GLY A 736 4.34 10.19 -50.96
C GLY A 736 3.21 9.16 -51.08
N LYS A 737 2.38 9.27 -52.12
CA LYS A 737 1.22 8.37 -52.35
C LYS A 737 1.55 6.87 -52.51
N ALA A 738 2.83 6.52 -52.59
CA ALA A 738 3.32 5.14 -52.71
C ALA A 738 3.78 4.58 -51.35
N TRP A 739 3.67 5.36 -50.28
CA TRP A 739 3.93 4.94 -48.91
C TRP A 739 2.59 4.71 -48.22
N ASP A 740 2.51 3.56 -47.58
CA ASP A 740 1.38 3.09 -46.79
C ASP A 740 1.76 3.16 -45.31
N VAL A 741 0.77 3.43 -44.46
CA VAL A 741 0.94 3.37 -43.00
C VAL A 741 0.85 1.90 -42.63
N ALA A 742 1.89 1.40 -41.98
CA ALA A 742 2.03 -0.01 -41.62
C ALA A 742 1.78 -0.27 -40.12
N GLY A 743 1.86 0.77 -39.29
CA GLY A 743 1.58 0.71 -37.86
C GLY A 743 1.68 2.10 -37.22
N VAL A 744 1.06 2.23 -36.05
CA VAL A 744 1.24 3.35 -35.13
C VAL A 744 1.52 2.76 -33.75
N ALA A 745 2.59 3.22 -33.10
CA ALA A 745 3.10 2.76 -31.80
C ALA A 745 4.27 3.66 -31.39
N ASP A 746 4.70 3.66 -30.15
CA ASP A 746 5.86 4.42 -29.68
C ASP A 746 7.18 3.72 -30.08
N PHE A 747 8.04 4.38 -30.87
CA PHE A 747 9.33 3.82 -31.29
C PHE A 747 10.53 4.51 -30.61
N ASN A 748 10.30 5.37 -29.61
CA ASN A 748 11.34 6.13 -28.91
C ASN A 748 11.07 6.38 -27.41
N THR A 749 10.09 5.72 -26.81
CA THR A 749 9.75 5.75 -25.37
C THR A 749 9.41 7.14 -24.84
N ASP A 750 8.91 8.04 -25.70
CA ASP A 750 8.50 9.38 -25.28
C ASP A 750 7.01 9.48 -24.91
N GLY A 751 6.29 8.35 -25.00
CA GLY A 751 4.86 8.23 -24.71
C GLY A 751 3.95 8.67 -25.86
N VAL A 752 4.51 9.21 -26.94
CA VAL A 752 3.74 9.68 -28.10
C VAL A 752 3.76 8.60 -29.18
N ALA A 753 2.59 8.21 -29.70
CA ALA A 753 2.56 7.27 -30.80
C ALA A 753 3.22 7.84 -32.07
N ASP A 754 4.08 7.05 -32.68
CA ASP A 754 4.75 7.36 -33.93
C ASP A 754 4.06 6.71 -35.13
N ILE A 755 4.50 7.09 -36.34
CA ILE A 755 3.92 6.55 -37.57
C ILE A 755 4.97 5.74 -38.36
N PHE A 756 4.75 4.43 -38.44
CA PHE A 756 5.55 3.54 -39.26
C PHE A 756 5.03 3.48 -40.70
N TRP A 757 5.89 3.80 -41.66
CA TRP A 757 5.61 3.84 -43.08
C TRP A 757 6.32 2.73 -43.84
N HIS A 758 5.58 2.02 -44.68
CA HIS A 758 6.10 1.01 -45.59
C HIS A 758 5.91 1.42 -47.05
N HIS A 759 6.94 1.20 -47.88
CA HIS A 759 6.85 1.36 -49.32
C HIS A 759 6.85 -0.03 -49.98
N PRO A 760 6.02 -0.29 -51.02
CA PRO A 760 6.02 -1.54 -51.80
C PRO A 760 7.36 -1.93 -52.47
N ASN A 761 8.37 -1.06 -52.42
CA ASN A 761 9.71 -1.37 -52.91
C ASN A 761 10.61 -1.97 -51.81
N GLY A 762 10.10 -2.12 -50.58
CA GLY A 762 10.74 -2.63 -49.37
C GLY A 762 11.29 -1.57 -48.42
N ALA A 763 11.27 -0.28 -48.79
CA ALA A 763 11.81 0.78 -47.95
C ALA A 763 10.85 1.14 -46.80
N ASN A 764 11.41 1.46 -45.63
CA ASN A 764 10.65 1.77 -44.42
C ASN A 764 11.05 3.14 -43.87
N ARG A 765 10.12 3.86 -43.21
CA ARG A 765 10.39 5.11 -42.48
C ARG A 765 9.57 5.13 -41.21
N ILE A 766 10.11 5.71 -40.15
CA ILE A 766 9.34 6.06 -38.95
C ILE A 766 9.27 7.58 -38.91
N TRP A 767 8.09 8.14 -38.69
CA TRP A 767 7.94 9.53 -38.31
C TRP A 767 7.85 9.57 -36.80
N LEU A 768 8.92 10.04 -36.16
CA LEU A 768 8.88 10.34 -34.73
C LEU A 768 8.01 11.59 -34.55
N MET A 769 7.01 11.48 -33.69
CA MET A 769 5.99 12.48 -33.43
C MET A 769 6.37 13.32 -32.21
N ASN A 770 5.54 14.29 -31.85
CA ASN A 770 5.63 15.02 -30.61
C ASN A 770 4.22 15.18 -30.03
N ASP A 771 4.16 15.58 -28.77
CA ASP A 771 2.94 15.78 -27.97
C ASP A 771 1.93 16.80 -28.58
N GLU A 772 2.35 17.60 -29.57
CA GLU A 772 1.43 18.44 -30.36
C GLU A 772 0.74 17.68 -31.52
N GLY A 773 0.94 16.36 -31.65
CA GLY A 773 0.48 15.54 -32.77
C GLY A 773 1.16 15.91 -34.10
N THR A 774 2.34 16.54 -34.06
CA THR A 774 3.10 16.93 -35.25
C THR A 774 4.36 16.09 -35.39
N ARG A 775 4.92 16.05 -36.61
CA ARG A 775 6.12 15.27 -36.85
C ARG A 775 7.35 16.03 -36.39
N ASP A 776 8.01 15.52 -35.35
CA ASP A 776 9.31 16.00 -34.90
C ASP A 776 10.42 15.63 -35.90
N SER A 777 10.58 14.32 -36.15
CA SER A 777 11.69 13.84 -36.97
C SER A 777 11.32 12.70 -37.93
N THR A 778 12.30 12.12 -38.62
CA THR A 778 12.06 11.00 -39.54
C THR A 778 13.26 10.07 -39.55
N VAL A 779 13.02 8.82 -39.15
CA VAL A 779 14.03 7.77 -39.04
C VAL A 779 13.92 6.77 -40.19
N ASN A 780 15.03 6.13 -40.52
CA ASN A 780 15.10 5.09 -41.55
C ASN A 780 15.57 3.76 -40.92
N PRO A 781 14.66 2.89 -40.48
CA PRO A 781 15.01 1.62 -39.82
C PRO A 781 15.58 0.58 -40.81
N GLY A 782 15.57 0.88 -42.10
CA GLY A 782 16.20 0.08 -43.13
C GLY A 782 15.23 -0.40 -44.21
N LYS A 783 15.64 -1.44 -44.92
CA LYS A 783 14.89 -2.01 -46.04
C LYS A 783 14.67 -3.50 -45.82
N PHE A 784 13.46 -3.99 -46.09
CA PHE A 784 13.16 -5.41 -46.08
C PHE A 784 12.69 -5.90 -47.46
N GLY A 785 12.82 -7.21 -47.70
CA GLY A 785 12.55 -7.77 -49.03
C GLY A 785 11.10 -7.51 -49.47
N LYS A 786 10.86 -7.23 -50.76
CA LYS A 786 9.53 -6.87 -51.31
C LYS A 786 8.43 -7.93 -51.17
N ALA A 787 8.77 -9.12 -50.66
CA ALA A 787 7.84 -10.22 -50.45
C ALA A 787 7.48 -10.38 -48.97
N TRP A 788 7.94 -9.48 -48.11
CA TRP A 788 7.61 -9.43 -46.69
C TRP A 788 6.65 -8.27 -46.48
N ASP A 789 5.57 -8.57 -45.77
CA ASP A 789 4.55 -7.62 -45.37
C ASP A 789 4.67 -7.38 -43.86
N VAL A 790 4.36 -6.17 -43.41
CA VAL A 790 4.26 -5.85 -41.98
C VAL A 790 2.95 -6.43 -41.48
N ALA A 791 3.01 -7.26 -40.45
CA ALA A 791 1.86 -7.97 -39.88
C ALA A 791 1.42 -7.40 -38.53
N GLY A 792 2.28 -6.66 -37.84
CA GLY A 792 1.97 -5.96 -36.59
C GLY A 792 3.14 -5.10 -36.13
N VAL A 793 2.84 -4.15 -35.25
CA VAL A 793 3.80 -3.39 -34.44
C VAL A 793 3.33 -3.50 -32.99
N ALA A 794 4.25 -3.83 -32.08
CA ALA A 794 4.04 -4.03 -30.64
C ALA A 794 5.41 -4.37 -30.02
N ASP A 795 5.59 -4.23 -28.72
CA ASP A 795 6.80 -4.67 -28.03
C ASP A 795 6.88 -6.22 -27.97
N PHE A 796 7.98 -6.82 -28.46
CA PHE A 796 8.23 -8.26 -28.40
C PHE A 796 9.41 -8.65 -27.48
N ASN A 797 9.96 -7.70 -26.72
CA ASN A 797 11.10 -7.88 -25.81
C ASN A 797 11.06 -7.04 -24.52
N THR A 798 9.94 -6.39 -24.20
CA THR A 798 9.68 -5.63 -22.96
C THR A 798 10.70 -4.51 -22.70
N ASP A 799 11.19 -3.87 -23.75
CA ASP A 799 12.11 -2.73 -23.66
C ASP A 799 11.40 -1.37 -23.78
N GLY A 800 10.07 -1.37 -23.95
CA GLY A 800 9.20 -0.22 -24.11
C GLY A 800 9.22 0.37 -25.51
N VAL A 801 9.97 -0.24 -26.46
CA VAL A 801 10.06 0.22 -27.84
C VAL A 801 9.25 -0.70 -28.74
N ALA A 802 8.32 -0.15 -29.51
CA ALA A 802 7.56 -0.94 -30.45
C ALA A 802 8.45 -1.61 -31.51
N ASP A 803 8.28 -2.93 -31.65
CA ASP A 803 8.97 -3.74 -32.63
C ASP A 803 8.16 -3.95 -33.90
N ILE A 804 8.80 -4.49 -34.95
CA ILE A 804 8.14 -4.71 -36.24
C ILE A 804 8.05 -6.20 -36.56
N PHE A 805 6.84 -6.74 -36.57
CA PHE A 805 6.56 -8.10 -36.98
C PHE A 805 6.33 -8.21 -38.49
N TRP A 806 7.13 -9.04 -39.15
CA TRP A 806 7.11 -9.29 -40.59
C TRP A 806 6.62 -10.70 -40.92
N HIS A 807 5.67 -10.78 -41.85
CA HIS A 807 5.16 -12.02 -42.40
C HIS A 807 5.51 -12.17 -43.88
N HIS A 808 5.95 -13.35 -44.28
CA HIS A 808 6.15 -13.70 -45.68
C HIS A 808 5.04 -14.66 -46.13
N PRO A 809 4.45 -14.48 -47.34
CA PRO A 809 3.46 -15.41 -47.92
C PRO A 809 3.90 -16.88 -48.07
N ASN A 810 5.18 -17.20 -47.84
CA ASN A 810 5.67 -18.56 -47.81
C ASN A 810 5.53 -19.23 -46.44
N GLY A 811 5.05 -18.48 -45.43
CA GLY A 811 4.85 -18.86 -44.03
C GLY A 811 5.96 -18.41 -43.07
N ALA A 812 7.05 -17.83 -43.56
CA ALA A 812 8.18 -17.42 -42.71
C ALA A 812 7.88 -16.11 -41.99
N ASN A 813 8.34 -16.01 -40.74
CA ASN A 813 8.10 -14.86 -39.87
C ASN A 813 9.43 -14.29 -39.35
N ARG A 814 9.50 -12.97 -39.16
CA ARG A 814 10.66 -12.25 -38.61
C ARG A 814 10.16 -11.12 -37.71
N ILE A 815 10.86 -10.85 -36.62
CA ILE A 815 10.66 -9.64 -35.82
C ILE A 815 11.93 -8.81 -35.96
N TRP A 816 11.77 -7.51 -36.20
CA TRP A 816 12.83 -6.54 -36.05
C TRP A 816 12.71 -5.98 -34.65
N LEU A 817 13.66 -6.35 -33.77
CA LEU A 817 13.81 -5.70 -32.48
C LEU A 817 14.38 -4.30 -32.73
N MET A 818 13.71 -3.29 -32.21
CA MET A 818 13.98 -1.88 -32.42
C MET A 818 14.82 -1.32 -31.26
N ASN A 819 15.13 -0.04 -31.29
CA ASN A 819 15.74 0.69 -30.19
C ASN A 819 15.12 2.07 -30.10
N ASP A 820 15.36 2.76 -28.99
CA ASP A 820 14.85 4.09 -28.64
C ASP A 820 15.21 5.21 -29.64
N GLU A 821 16.14 4.96 -30.58
CA GLU A 821 16.41 5.85 -31.72
C GLU A 821 15.46 5.61 -32.91
N GLY A 822 14.47 4.73 -32.80
CA GLY A 822 13.59 4.29 -33.90
C GLY A 822 14.34 3.50 -34.98
N THR A 823 15.48 2.90 -34.65
CA THR A 823 16.29 2.11 -35.60
C THR A 823 16.29 0.64 -35.23
N ARG A 824 16.61 -0.22 -36.21
CA ARG A 824 16.61 -1.66 -35.98
C ARG A 824 17.87 -2.06 -35.23
N ASP A 825 17.71 -2.52 -34.00
CA ASP A 825 18.77 -3.15 -33.22
C ASP A 825 19.12 -4.54 -33.77
N SER A 826 18.13 -5.44 -33.80
CA SER A 826 18.36 -6.83 -34.19
C SER A 826 17.26 -7.43 -35.08
N THR A 827 17.37 -8.72 -35.41
CA THR A 827 16.36 -9.42 -36.20
C THR A 827 16.28 -10.86 -35.77
N VAL A 828 15.12 -11.24 -35.25
CA VAL A 828 14.85 -12.58 -34.72
C VAL A 828 13.85 -13.33 -35.60
N SER A 829 13.77 -14.65 -35.45
CA SER A 829 12.83 -15.49 -36.20
C SER A 829 12.01 -16.37 -35.27
N PRO A 830 10.71 -16.08 -35.10
CA PRO A 830 9.81 -16.93 -34.30
C PRO A 830 9.42 -18.23 -35.02
N GLY A 831 10.05 -18.52 -36.16
CA GLY A 831 9.83 -19.72 -36.96
C GLY A 831 8.88 -19.50 -38.14
N LYS A 832 8.24 -20.60 -38.55
CA LYS A 832 7.41 -20.66 -39.75
C LYS A 832 6.04 -21.23 -39.41
N PHE A 833 4.98 -20.65 -39.98
CA PHE A 833 3.64 -21.22 -39.91
C PHE A 833 3.11 -21.60 -41.30
N GLY A 834 2.11 -22.49 -41.34
CA GLY A 834 1.60 -23.00 -42.61
C GLY A 834 1.09 -21.86 -43.50
N LYS A 835 1.29 -21.95 -44.83
CA LYS A 835 0.94 -20.88 -45.80
C LYS A 835 -0.55 -20.50 -45.86
N ALA A 836 -1.41 -21.24 -45.16
CA ALA A 836 -2.84 -20.99 -45.08
C ALA A 836 -3.24 -20.30 -43.77
N TRP A 837 -2.27 -19.96 -42.91
CA TRP A 837 -2.49 -19.21 -41.69
C TRP A 837 -2.07 -17.77 -41.92
N ASP A 838 -2.97 -16.86 -41.61
CA ASP A 838 -2.75 -15.42 -41.67
C ASP A 838 -2.68 -14.87 -40.24
N VAL A 839 -1.92 -13.79 -40.05
CA VAL A 839 -1.86 -13.06 -38.77
C VAL A 839 -3.14 -12.24 -38.66
N ALA A 840 -3.85 -12.38 -37.54
CA ALA A 840 -5.12 -11.71 -37.28
C ALA A 840 -5.02 -10.64 -36.19
N GLY A 841 -3.98 -10.68 -35.36
CA GLY A 841 -3.73 -9.69 -34.33
C GLY A 841 -2.38 -9.92 -33.65
N VAL A 842 -1.86 -8.86 -33.05
CA VAL A 842 -0.69 -8.87 -32.17
C VAL A 842 -1.07 -8.09 -30.92
N ALA A 843 -1.01 -8.74 -29.76
CA ALA A 843 -1.33 -8.22 -28.44
C ALA A 843 -0.89 -9.25 -27.40
N ASP A 844 -0.78 -8.88 -26.13
CA ASP A 844 -0.47 -9.80 -25.03
C ASP A 844 -1.69 -10.67 -24.66
N PHE A 845 -1.57 -12.00 -24.71
CA PHE A 845 -2.65 -12.93 -24.36
C PHE A 845 -2.39 -13.72 -23.06
N ASN A 846 -1.34 -13.39 -22.31
CA ASN A 846 -0.95 -14.08 -21.07
C ASN A 846 -0.35 -13.16 -19.98
N THR A 847 -0.46 -11.85 -20.15
CA THR A 847 -0.04 -10.81 -19.21
C THR A 847 1.45 -10.91 -18.85
N ASP A 848 2.31 -11.30 -19.79
CA ASP A 848 3.76 -11.32 -19.60
C ASP A 848 4.46 -10.09 -20.19
N GLY A 849 3.67 -9.16 -20.77
CA GLY A 849 4.05 -7.91 -21.44
C GLY A 849 4.83 -8.10 -22.73
N VAL A 850 4.99 -9.35 -23.20
CA VAL A 850 5.50 -9.63 -24.52
C VAL A 850 4.31 -9.78 -25.46
N ALA A 851 4.29 -9.03 -26.56
CA ALA A 851 3.22 -9.17 -27.53
C ALA A 851 3.21 -10.58 -28.17
N ASP A 852 2.03 -11.20 -28.20
CA ASP A 852 1.81 -12.50 -28.80
C ASP A 852 1.23 -12.40 -30.21
N ILE A 853 1.18 -13.53 -30.92
CA ILE A 853 0.68 -13.56 -32.29
C ILE A 853 -0.58 -14.40 -32.39
N PHE A 854 -1.70 -13.75 -32.70
CA PHE A 854 -2.96 -14.41 -33.00
C PHE A 854 -3.07 -14.77 -34.48
N TRP A 855 -3.30 -16.05 -34.77
CA TRP A 855 -3.36 -16.62 -36.11
C TRP A 855 -4.76 -17.11 -36.47
N ARG A 856 -5.15 -16.84 -37.72
CA ARG A 856 -6.42 -17.25 -38.30
C ARG A 856 -6.20 -18.14 -39.52
N HIS A 857 -6.90 -19.27 -39.57
CA HIS A 857 -7.00 -20.10 -40.77
C HIS A 857 -8.34 -19.87 -41.49
N PRO A 858 -8.40 -19.83 -42.82
CA PRO A 858 -9.64 -19.71 -43.60
C PRO A 858 -10.71 -20.79 -43.36
N ASN A 859 -10.39 -21.88 -42.64
CA ASN A 859 -11.32 -22.99 -42.39
C ASN A 859 -12.07 -22.84 -41.07
N GLY A 860 -11.78 -21.82 -40.28
CA GLY A 860 -12.38 -21.64 -38.96
C GLY A 860 -11.44 -21.84 -37.77
N ALA A 861 -10.25 -22.42 -37.97
CA ALA A 861 -9.31 -22.63 -36.89
C ALA A 861 -8.55 -21.36 -36.50
N ASN A 862 -8.23 -21.23 -35.22
CA ASN A 862 -7.48 -20.12 -34.63
C ASN A 862 -6.32 -20.66 -33.78
N ARG A 863 -5.20 -19.94 -33.66
CA ARG A 863 -4.07 -20.29 -32.78
C ARG A 863 -3.45 -19.04 -32.19
N ILE A 864 -2.98 -19.09 -30.96
CA ILE A 864 -2.12 -18.06 -30.37
C ILE A 864 -0.71 -18.63 -30.31
N TRP A 865 0.28 -17.85 -30.69
CA TRP A 865 1.68 -18.13 -30.41
C TRP A 865 2.07 -17.26 -29.23
N LEU A 866 2.27 -17.90 -28.08
CA LEU A 866 2.88 -17.20 -26.95
C LEU A 866 4.35 -16.96 -27.27
N MET A 867 4.79 -15.73 -27.06
CA MET A 867 6.11 -15.24 -27.35
C MET A 867 6.97 -15.23 -26.08
N ASN A 868 8.24 -14.86 -26.21
CA ASN A 868 9.13 -14.59 -25.09
C ASN A 868 9.93 -13.33 -25.37
N ASP A 869 10.57 -12.79 -24.35
CA ASP A 869 11.37 -11.57 -24.36
C ASP A 869 12.58 -11.59 -25.32
N GLU A 870 12.93 -12.76 -25.88
CA GLU A 870 13.90 -12.87 -26.98
C GLU A 870 13.25 -12.66 -28.38
N GLY A 871 11.97 -12.30 -28.45
CA GLY A 871 11.16 -12.22 -29.67
C GLY A 871 11.03 -13.57 -30.40
N THR A 872 11.09 -14.68 -29.67
CA THR A 872 10.91 -16.04 -30.21
C THR A 872 9.66 -16.70 -29.67
N ARG A 873 9.16 -17.73 -30.36
CA ARG A 873 7.95 -18.41 -29.92
C ARG A 873 8.27 -19.34 -28.78
N ASP A 874 7.73 -19.06 -27.61
CA ASP A 874 7.75 -19.95 -26.46
C ASP A 874 6.79 -21.13 -26.69
N SER A 875 5.49 -20.86 -26.78
CA SER A 875 4.47 -21.91 -26.82
C SER A 875 3.38 -21.67 -27.87
N ARG A 876 2.34 -22.52 -27.89
CA ARG A 876 1.22 -22.40 -28.83
C ARG A 876 -0.07 -22.86 -28.18
N LEU A 877 -1.07 -21.98 -28.22
CA LEU A 877 -2.39 -22.22 -27.66
C LEU A 877 -3.47 -22.36 -28.74
N ASN A 878 -4.61 -22.89 -28.35
CA ASN A 878 -5.77 -23.11 -29.21
C ASN A 878 -7.02 -22.52 -28.55
N PRO A 879 -7.37 -21.27 -28.86
CA PRO A 879 -8.54 -20.60 -28.26
C PRO A 879 -9.89 -21.11 -28.79
N GLY A 880 -9.88 -22.16 -29.62
CA GLY A 880 -11.06 -22.71 -30.27
C GLY A 880 -11.22 -22.26 -31.72
N SER A 881 -12.25 -22.79 -32.39
CA SER A 881 -12.57 -22.46 -33.79
C SER A 881 -13.80 -21.59 -33.88
N PHE A 882 -13.81 -20.62 -34.80
CA PHE A 882 -15.01 -19.85 -35.13
C PHE A 882 -15.38 -19.95 -36.60
N ARG A 883 -16.66 -19.77 -36.90
CA ARG A 883 -17.21 -20.01 -38.25
C ARG A 883 -16.47 -19.13 -39.28
N SER A 884 -16.09 -19.70 -40.41
CA SER A 884 -15.29 -19.03 -41.45
C SER A 884 -15.97 -17.82 -42.13
N ALA A 885 -17.24 -17.53 -41.82
CA ALA A 885 -17.95 -16.35 -42.30
C ALA A 885 -17.80 -15.14 -41.37
N TRP A 886 -17.12 -15.31 -40.23
CA TRP A 886 -16.78 -14.25 -39.29
C TRP A 886 -15.29 -13.93 -39.41
N ASP A 887 -15.02 -12.64 -39.45
CA ASP A 887 -13.69 -12.06 -39.53
C ASP A 887 -13.29 -11.56 -38.14
N VAL A 888 -11.99 -11.59 -37.85
CA VAL A 888 -11.42 -10.94 -36.67
C VAL A 888 -11.29 -9.47 -37.03
N ALA A 889 -11.95 -8.58 -36.28
CA ALA A 889 -11.91 -7.15 -36.53
C ALA A 889 -10.84 -6.43 -35.68
N GLY A 890 -10.47 -6.99 -34.54
CA GLY A 890 -9.38 -6.51 -33.69
C GLY A 890 -9.11 -7.43 -32.50
N VAL A 891 -8.01 -7.15 -31.80
CA VAL A 891 -7.64 -7.78 -30.52
C VAL A 891 -7.20 -6.67 -29.57
N ALA A 892 -7.83 -6.61 -28.40
CA ALA A 892 -7.63 -5.59 -27.37
C ALA A 892 -8.30 -6.08 -26.08
N ASP A 893 -7.99 -5.47 -24.94
CA ASP A 893 -8.60 -5.78 -23.66
C ASP A 893 -9.99 -5.09 -23.55
N PHE A 894 -11.07 -5.86 -23.44
CA PHE A 894 -12.44 -5.33 -23.31
C PHE A 894 -13.01 -5.51 -21.88
N ASN A 895 -12.22 -5.99 -20.91
CA ASN A 895 -12.66 -6.24 -19.53
C ASN A 895 -11.64 -5.90 -18.45
N THR A 896 -10.55 -5.22 -18.79
CA THR A 896 -9.48 -4.72 -17.89
C THR A 896 -8.77 -5.83 -17.11
N ASP A 897 -8.75 -7.06 -17.64
CA ASP A 897 -8.04 -8.17 -17.00
C ASP A 897 -6.57 -8.31 -17.46
N GLY A 898 -6.13 -7.42 -18.35
CA GLY A 898 -4.79 -7.39 -18.92
C GLY A 898 -4.58 -8.39 -20.07
N VAL A 899 -5.55 -9.26 -20.35
CA VAL A 899 -5.48 -10.26 -21.41
C VAL A 899 -6.19 -9.72 -22.66
N ALA A 900 -5.53 -9.77 -23.81
CA ALA A 900 -6.17 -9.38 -25.05
C ALA A 900 -7.34 -10.32 -25.42
N ASP A 901 -8.48 -9.71 -25.72
CA ASP A 901 -9.67 -10.40 -26.19
C ASP A 901 -9.78 -10.38 -27.71
N ILE A 902 -10.79 -11.09 -28.24
CA ILE A 902 -10.99 -11.20 -29.69
C ILE A 902 -12.36 -10.66 -30.08
N PHE A 903 -12.35 -9.55 -30.82
CA PHE A 903 -13.55 -9.02 -31.45
C PHE A 903 -13.78 -9.60 -32.84
N TRP A 904 -14.96 -10.19 -33.02
CA TRP A 904 -15.43 -10.80 -34.26
C TRP A 904 -16.52 -9.99 -34.91
N HIS A 905 -16.35 -9.75 -36.21
CA HIS A 905 -17.34 -9.09 -37.05
C HIS A 905 -17.84 -10.01 -38.16
N HIS A 906 -19.16 -10.00 -38.38
CA HIS A 906 -19.77 -10.66 -39.53
C HIS A 906 -20.20 -9.60 -40.55
N PRO A 907 -20.00 -9.82 -41.87
CA PRO A 907 -20.48 -8.92 -42.93
C PRO A 907 -21.98 -8.60 -42.96
N ASN A 908 -22.79 -9.22 -42.10
CA ASN A 908 -24.21 -8.93 -41.96
C ASN A 908 -24.48 -7.94 -40.80
N GLY A 909 -23.42 -7.39 -40.18
CA GLY A 909 -23.46 -6.44 -39.07
C GLY A 909 -23.47 -7.08 -37.68
N ALA A 910 -23.43 -8.41 -37.56
CA ALA A 910 -23.38 -9.08 -36.25
C ALA A 910 -21.97 -9.04 -35.67
N ASN A 911 -21.87 -8.83 -34.35
CA ASN A 911 -20.62 -8.70 -33.62
C ASN A 911 -20.56 -9.72 -32.46
N ARG A 912 -19.36 -10.17 -32.08
CA ARG A 912 -19.12 -10.99 -30.90
C ARG A 912 -17.78 -10.62 -30.28
N ILE A 913 -17.69 -10.59 -28.96
CA ILE A 913 -16.42 -10.54 -28.23
C ILE A 913 -16.20 -11.91 -27.61
N TRP A 914 -14.98 -12.43 -27.72
CA TRP A 914 -14.52 -13.56 -26.92
C TRP A 914 -13.65 -12.98 -25.83
N LEU A 915 -14.16 -12.99 -24.60
CA LEU A 915 -13.32 -12.70 -23.44
C LEU A 915 -12.38 -13.90 -23.25
N MET A 916 -11.09 -13.61 -23.18
CA MET A 916 -10.02 -14.59 -23.08
C MET A 916 -9.62 -14.75 -21.60
N ASN A 917 -8.78 -15.73 -21.31
CA ASN A 917 -8.11 -15.87 -20.02
C ASN A 917 -6.62 -16.03 -20.24
N ASP A 918 -5.84 -15.87 -19.18
CA ASP A 918 -4.38 -16.02 -19.15
C ASP A 918 -3.87 -17.40 -19.61
N GLU A 919 -4.73 -18.43 -19.59
CA GLU A 919 -4.46 -19.73 -20.21
C GLU A 919 -4.59 -19.73 -21.76
N GLY A 920 -4.87 -18.56 -22.37
CA GLY A 920 -5.12 -18.32 -23.79
C GLY A 920 -6.27 -19.15 -24.37
N THR A 921 -7.28 -19.40 -23.53
CA THR A 921 -8.54 -20.02 -23.92
C THR A 921 -9.70 -19.04 -23.80
N LYS A 922 -10.79 -19.34 -24.50
CA LYS A 922 -11.98 -18.51 -24.41
C LYS A 922 -12.67 -18.77 -23.06
N ASP A 923 -12.74 -17.75 -22.22
CA ASP A 923 -13.52 -17.77 -20.98
C ASP A 923 -15.01 -17.62 -21.30
N SER A 924 -15.40 -16.49 -21.90
CA SER A 924 -16.80 -16.18 -22.16
C SER A 924 -17.05 -15.58 -23.55
N GLY A 925 -18.32 -15.41 -23.93
CA GLY A 925 -18.69 -14.96 -25.28
C GLY A 925 -19.85 -13.99 -25.26
N LEU A 926 -19.58 -12.75 -25.63
CA LEU A 926 -20.50 -11.63 -25.51
C LEU A 926 -21.05 -11.17 -26.86
N ASN A 927 -22.13 -10.41 -26.81
CA ASN A 927 -22.79 -9.84 -27.98
C ASN A 927 -22.98 -8.33 -27.77
N PRO A 928 -22.04 -7.48 -28.23
CA PRO A 928 -22.06 -6.04 -28.01
C PRO A 928 -23.08 -5.30 -28.90
N ALA A 929 -24.19 -5.95 -29.22
CA ALA A 929 -25.20 -5.54 -30.20
C ALA A 929 -24.75 -5.59 -31.67
N ARG A 930 -25.75 -5.48 -32.56
CA ARG A 930 -25.60 -5.49 -34.01
C ARG A 930 -25.50 -4.06 -34.52
N PHE A 931 -24.60 -3.80 -35.46
CA PHE A 931 -24.58 -2.53 -36.20
C PHE A 931 -25.04 -2.71 -37.64
N SER A 932 -25.50 -1.64 -38.29
CA SER A 932 -25.99 -1.74 -39.67
C SER A 932 -24.87 -2.23 -40.58
N SER A 933 -25.14 -3.16 -41.50
CA SER A 933 -24.15 -3.76 -42.42
C SER A 933 -23.57 -2.78 -43.45
N THR A 934 -23.87 -1.49 -43.35
CA THR A 934 -23.31 -0.40 -44.13
C THR A 934 -22.19 0.33 -43.40
N TRP A 935 -21.87 -0.09 -42.18
CA TRP A 935 -20.79 0.44 -41.35
C TRP A 935 -19.74 -0.63 -41.19
N ASP A 936 -18.49 -0.21 -41.28
CA ASP A 936 -17.32 -1.05 -41.12
C ASP A 936 -16.58 -0.62 -39.84
N VAL A 937 -15.97 -1.58 -39.15
CA VAL A 937 -15.01 -1.31 -38.07
C VAL A 937 -13.71 -0.82 -38.70
N VAL A 938 -13.16 0.29 -38.20
CA VAL A 938 -11.96 0.94 -38.78
C VAL A 938 -10.92 1.35 -37.74
N GLY A 939 -11.20 1.15 -36.45
CA GLY A 939 -10.26 1.28 -35.34
C GLY A 939 -10.72 0.36 -34.21
N MET A 940 -9.80 -0.49 -33.77
CA MET A 940 -9.90 -1.57 -32.78
C MET A 940 -8.57 -2.24 -32.59
#